data_AF-A0A0L8G5I5-F1
#
_entry.id   AF-A0A0L8G5I5-F1
#
_cell.length_a   1.000
_cell.length_b   1.000
_cell.length_c   1.000
_cell.angle_alpha   90.00
_cell.angle_beta   90.00
_cell.angle_gamma   90.00
#
_symmetry.space_group_name_H-M   'P 1'
#
loop_
_entity.id
_entity.type
_entity.pdbx_description
1 polymer ?
#
loop_
_entity_poly.entity_id
_entity_poly.type
_entity_poly.pdbx_seq_one_letter_code
_entity_poly.pdbx_strand_id
1 'polypeptide(L)'
;MQILYLTLVEAVLQAINMYKESASVQQAKNTALNVIKESSVLLKSDVLGNYLRISKNIEFVLEDINTKSSQKNPFVDKDGQYRLRSTIKWIQMSIWNIPDCGGQNSSSVGSLTFGETFLVSALLFSDEDSLTTKSTEVQVLTAQIPRYHCWTNVPIQDNISHIGDCLKLTDMLGDAVCDGNSIKVVDTDTVWDVVRTGHLFVQQHGLVVHLTGQNPVIVPNSGITSLDIYYEDSSSSVVVVLLNLTATSCPHKLLVPSLNDRRTLILLFQPKTKANKTLYAKLLPHWKDGTIPLVYLKQLPSHIAKLCNSKLTSSLEVAANQKMVWTLEQANNHLHGLDIFLHHLLVSNSHIQQPIVTDLGRILLTGSSPLPTTTTGTEDNKHRVVVTILAGIRGSYKESFCKVFTGLAKDYNSWIIFQQPIRNAEEFDAKKLQHQLSCSLQNQSQQVRRSASGGRKSMRIIVVVPGYTEIIDVVRAVHSHPDRNIAAQMDIGAVTVCVNPDNSFLENRFMFPTLWNQCLEGWVNNILFIASKKSEKNLHLIKKIEQLVKKKNHQVNILTVFDGQLNMSSDIDLILSENSFNTEELIRSRHLITPNWMDPQTSKTQYSAAVPVMDVKLVFDKQLDKTLFIQRLTGLKEQLVGYPFHGNIYHVRGQVQFLKEKSMCELQYITLSTQLIIDKVTLQPQPPGQKLQSQQNSFLVFSGCHLNKDELKTWLKTCLKKIGSQKPLIDRHQLSNKLVRLIQKRHSVDQLPPGWFFNGQSYVSLTGERSPTHPNLGQFLDHYTATKNSEITNYNKKIEKQNQENVLQFFEED
;
A
#
# COMPACT_ATOMS: atom_id res chain seq x y z
N MET A 1 51.43 -3.70 16.54
CA MET A 1 50.67 -3.96 15.31
C MET A 1 49.25 -4.46 15.58
N GLN A 2 49.06 -5.62 16.23
CA GLN A 2 47.72 -6.15 16.49
C GLN A 2 46.84 -5.19 17.31
N ILE A 3 47.31 -4.68 18.45
CA ILE A 3 46.60 -3.65 19.25
C ILE A 3 46.21 -2.44 18.39
N LEU A 4 47.15 -1.97 17.55
CA LEU A 4 46.94 -0.81 16.70
C LEU A 4 45.87 -1.06 15.62
N TYR A 5 45.82 -2.26 15.03
CA TYR A 5 44.74 -2.65 14.11
C TYR A 5 43.39 -2.70 14.83
N LEU A 6 43.36 -3.17 16.08
CA LEU A 6 42.12 -3.23 16.84
C LEU A 6 41.58 -1.83 17.13
N THR A 7 42.44 -0.93 17.59
CA THR A 7 42.05 0.48 17.75
C THR A 7 41.57 1.09 16.42
N LEU A 8 42.18 0.73 15.29
CA LEU A 8 41.77 1.25 13.98
C LEU A 8 40.32 0.89 13.64
N VAL A 9 39.90 -0.34 13.90
CA VAL A 9 38.50 -0.76 13.71
C VAL A 9 37.57 -0.04 14.67
N GLU A 10 37.94 0.06 15.94
CA GLU A 10 37.14 0.77 16.94
C GLU A 10 36.95 2.24 16.55
N ALA A 11 38.01 2.90 16.09
CA ALA A 11 37.98 4.27 15.59
C ALA A 11 36.99 4.43 14.43
N VAL A 12 36.96 3.49 13.49
CA VAL A 12 36.00 3.51 12.36
C VAL A 12 34.57 3.29 12.84
N LEU A 13 34.32 2.35 13.75
CA LEU A 13 32.97 2.09 14.28
C LEU A 13 32.44 3.25 15.13
N GLN A 14 33.28 3.85 15.96
CA GLN A 14 32.92 5.06 16.70
C GLN A 14 32.69 6.26 15.77
N ALA A 15 33.44 6.37 14.66
CA ALA A 15 33.18 7.38 13.65
C ALA A 15 31.84 7.18 12.94
N ILE A 16 31.42 5.93 12.67
CA ILE A 16 30.08 5.63 12.14
C ILE A 16 29.00 6.05 13.14
N ASN A 17 29.16 5.75 14.43
CA ASN A 17 28.21 6.17 15.47
C ASN A 17 28.15 7.70 15.62
N MET A 18 29.30 8.37 15.61
CA MET A 18 29.34 9.84 15.62
C MET A 18 28.68 10.43 14.36
N TYR A 19 28.86 9.80 13.20
CA TYR A 19 28.17 10.20 11.98
C TYR A 19 26.65 9.94 12.05
N LYS A 20 26.21 8.86 12.73
CA LYS A 20 24.79 8.61 13.01
C LYS A 20 24.18 9.75 13.82
N GLU A 21 24.88 10.34 14.78
CA GLU A 21 24.33 11.43 15.61
C GLU A 21 24.45 12.80 14.94
N SER A 22 25.61 13.09 14.35
CA SER A 22 25.93 14.43 13.84
C SER A 22 25.66 14.65 12.35
N ALA A 23 25.62 13.56 11.57
CA ALA A 23 25.68 13.57 10.12
C ALA A 23 26.85 14.41 9.52
N SER A 24 27.91 14.63 10.31
CA SER A 24 29.05 15.47 9.94
C SER A 24 30.31 14.64 9.71
N VAL A 25 30.87 14.73 8.50
CA VAL A 25 32.13 14.06 8.14
C VAL A 25 33.28 14.53 9.03
N GLN A 26 33.32 15.81 9.38
CA GLN A 26 34.41 16.39 10.16
C GLN A 26 34.38 15.94 11.62
N GLN A 27 33.19 15.83 12.22
CA GLN A 27 33.06 15.33 13.59
C GLN A 27 33.40 13.84 13.66
N ALA A 28 32.94 13.03 12.69
CA ALA A 28 33.32 11.63 12.58
C ALA A 28 34.84 11.43 12.46
N LYS A 29 35.51 12.25 11.62
CA LYS A 29 36.97 12.24 11.48
C LYS A 29 37.69 12.59 12.78
N ASN A 30 37.22 13.62 13.49
CA ASN A 30 37.81 14.04 14.76
C ASN A 30 37.69 12.95 15.83
N THR A 31 36.52 12.29 15.93
CA THR A 31 36.31 11.17 16.85
C THR A 31 37.25 10.00 16.54
N ALA A 32 37.36 9.58 15.28
CA ALA A 32 38.31 8.52 14.90
C ALA A 32 39.76 8.86 15.26
N LEU A 33 40.19 10.10 15.01
CA LEU A 33 41.54 10.56 15.35
C LEU A 33 41.78 10.63 16.85
N ASN A 34 40.76 10.99 17.64
CA ASN A 34 40.87 11.02 19.10
C ASN A 34 41.04 9.61 19.68
N VAL A 35 40.27 8.62 19.19
CA VAL A 35 40.41 7.21 19.61
C VAL A 35 41.84 6.69 19.38
N ILE A 36 42.44 6.99 18.24
CA ILE A 36 43.84 6.61 17.95
C ILE A 36 44.83 7.35 18.85
N LYS A 37 44.57 8.61 19.17
CA LYS A 37 45.45 9.39 20.06
C LYS A 37 45.35 8.90 21.50
N GLU A 38 44.17 8.54 21.98
CA GLU A 38 43.97 8.01 23.33
C GLU A 38 44.61 6.63 23.49
N SER A 39 44.51 5.76 22.48
CA SER A 39 45.16 4.45 22.51
C SER A 39 46.69 4.52 22.50
N SER A 40 47.27 5.62 22.03
CA SER A 40 48.73 5.82 22.09
C SER A 40 49.26 5.87 23.53
N VAL A 41 48.42 6.25 24.49
CA VAL A 41 48.73 6.24 25.93
C VAL A 41 48.75 4.79 26.46
N LEU A 42 47.90 3.91 25.93
CA LEU A 42 47.83 2.49 26.31
C LEU A 42 49.03 1.68 25.81
N LEU A 43 49.65 2.08 24.70
CA LEU A 43 50.76 1.36 24.07
C LEU A 43 52.12 1.53 24.78
N LYS A 44 52.22 2.37 25.82
CA LYS A 44 53.42 2.59 26.66
C LYS A 44 54.73 2.80 25.86
N SER A 45 54.64 3.36 24.65
CA SER A 45 55.78 3.62 23.76
C SER A 45 55.75 5.06 23.26
N ASP A 46 56.75 5.85 23.67
CA ASP A 46 56.87 7.26 23.30
C ASP A 46 57.11 7.46 21.80
N VAL A 47 57.76 6.50 21.14
CA VAL A 47 58.07 6.52 19.69
C VAL A 47 56.77 6.39 18.87
N LEU A 48 55.92 5.42 19.21
CA LEU A 48 54.61 5.24 18.57
C LEU A 48 53.65 6.38 18.90
N GLY A 49 53.65 6.87 20.14
CA GLY A 49 52.82 8.01 20.54
C GLY A 49 53.14 9.29 19.78
N ASN A 50 54.42 9.59 19.58
CA ASN A 50 54.84 10.73 18.77
C ASN A 50 54.53 10.52 17.27
N TYR A 51 54.65 9.30 16.77
CA TYR A 51 54.31 8.95 15.38
C TYR A 51 52.82 9.16 15.06
N LEU A 52 51.93 8.70 15.94
CA LEU A 52 50.47 8.78 15.75
C LEU A 52 49.92 10.20 15.93
N ARG A 53 50.68 11.09 16.57
CA ARG A 53 50.34 12.54 16.65
C ARG A 53 50.55 13.26 15.32
N ILE A 54 51.35 12.71 14.40
CA ILE A 54 51.61 13.28 13.08
C ILE A 54 50.45 12.91 12.16
N SER A 55 49.53 13.86 11.94
CA SER A 55 48.31 13.64 11.14
C SER A 55 48.57 13.28 9.68
N LYS A 56 49.77 13.50 9.14
CA LYS A 56 50.14 13.14 7.76
C LYS A 56 50.25 11.63 7.54
N ASN A 57 50.45 10.86 8.61
CA ASN A 57 50.59 9.42 8.54
C ASN A 57 49.25 8.68 8.63
N ILE A 58 48.16 9.43 8.87
CA ILE A 58 46.82 8.89 9.06
C ILE A 58 45.90 9.48 8.00
N GLU A 59 45.29 8.60 7.21
CA GLU A 59 44.32 8.95 6.19
C GLU A 59 42.92 8.50 6.62
N PHE A 60 41.94 9.38 6.46
CA PHE A 60 40.54 9.12 6.75
C PHE A 60 39.71 9.52 5.54
N VAL A 61 38.94 8.57 5.02
CA VAL A 61 38.08 8.72 3.85
C VAL A 61 36.66 8.35 4.26
N LEU A 62 35.70 9.22 3.96
CA LEU A 62 34.28 8.94 4.09
C LEU A 62 33.58 9.48 2.84
N GLU A 63 33.11 8.58 1.99
CA GLU A 63 32.56 8.91 0.68
C GLU A 63 31.17 8.32 0.48
N ASP A 64 30.39 8.97 -0.38
CA ASP A 64 29.08 8.48 -0.81
C ASP A 64 29.22 7.76 -2.15
N ILE A 65 28.92 6.46 -2.16
CA ILE A 65 29.11 5.60 -3.33
C ILE A 65 28.15 5.98 -4.46
N ASN A 66 26.98 6.53 -4.13
CA ASN A 66 25.94 6.84 -5.10
C ASN A 66 26.24 8.12 -5.90
N THR A 67 27.04 9.03 -5.35
CA THR A 67 27.43 10.27 -6.01
C THR A 67 28.92 10.22 -6.31
N LYS A 68 29.30 9.84 -7.54
CA LYS A 68 30.70 9.91 -8.02
C LYS A 68 31.32 11.32 -8.02
N SER A 69 30.61 12.33 -7.49
CA SER A 69 31.06 13.72 -7.37
C SER A 69 31.39 14.04 -5.91
N SER A 70 32.65 14.34 -5.66
CA SER A 70 33.26 14.76 -4.40
C SER A 70 32.85 16.19 -3.96
N GLN A 71 31.55 16.52 -4.00
CA GLN A 71 31.04 17.82 -3.55
C GLN A 71 30.27 17.76 -2.21
N LYS A 72 30.50 18.84 -1.45
CA LYS A 72 30.15 19.13 -0.06
C LYS A 72 28.69 18.81 0.31
N ASN A 73 28.52 18.21 1.49
CA ASN A 73 27.28 17.90 2.20
C ASN A 73 26.24 17.06 1.42
N PRO A 74 26.06 15.76 1.76
CA PRO A 74 25.05 14.90 1.12
C PRO A 74 23.60 15.28 1.45
N PHE A 75 23.40 16.33 2.26
CA PHE A 75 22.10 16.73 2.79
C PHE A 75 21.68 18.13 2.40
N VAL A 76 22.40 18.89 1.56
CA VAL A 76 21.97 20.25 1.17
C VAL A 76 22.26 20.47 -0.30
N ASP A 77 21.21 20.76 -1.08
CA ASP A 77 21.35 21.17 -2.48
C ASP A 77 22.02 22.54 -2.59
N LYS A 78 22.46 22.95 -3.79
CA LYS A 78 23.02 24.30 -4.03
C LYS A 78 22.05 25.43 -3.63
N ASP A 79 20.77 25.12 -3.53
CA ASP A 79 19.68 26.02 -3.14
C ASP A 79 19.31 25.95 -1.64
N GLY A 80 20.08 25.25 -0.80
CA GLY A 80 19.81 25.18 0.65
C GLY A 80 18.75 24.14 1.05
N GLN A 81 18.20 23.37 0.11
CA GLN A 81 17.17 22.35 0.39
C GLN A 81 17.77 21.01 0.84
N TYR A 82 17.16 20.39 1.85
CA TYR A 82 17.66 19.12 2.36
C TYR A 82 17.36 17.95 1.41
N ARG A 83 18.39 17.30 0.85
CA ARG A 83 18.23 16.03 0.12
C ARG A 83 18.46 14.86 1.08
N LEU A 84 17.38 14.36 1.68
CA LEU A 84 17.43 13.19 2.57
C LEU A 84 17.18 11.92 1.74
N ARG A 85 18.11 11.58 0.85
CA ARG A 85 18.07 10.27 0.19
C ARG A 85 18.91 9.28 0.98
N SER A 86 18.37 8.09 1.17
CA SER A 86 19.14 7.00 1.74
C SER A 86 20.28 6.63 0.80
N THR A 87 21.49 6.67 1.32
CA THR A 87 22.72 6.54 0.53
C THR A 87 23.61 5.47 1.11
N ILE A 88 24.33 4.77 0.22
CA ILE A 88 25.38 3.84 0.61
C ILE A 88 26.66 4.64 0.76
N LYS A 89 27.29 4.54 1.93
CA LYS A 89 28.53 5.23 2.26
C LYS A 89 29.63 4.23 2.56
N TRP A 90 30.84 4.63 2.23
CA TRP A 90 32.05 3.89 2.49
C TRP A 90 32.96 4.72 3.38
N ILE A 91 33.46 4.11 4.44
CA ILE A 91 34.43 4.70 5.37
C ILE A 91 35.70 3.86 5.36
N GLN A 92 36.85 4.51 5.28
CA GLN A 92 38.16 3.89 5.39
C GLN A 92 39.07 4.73 6.27
N MET A 93 39.88 4.04 7.07
CA MET A 93 40.97 4.65 7.80
C MET A 93 42.27 3.86 7.57
N SER A 94 43.35 4.57 7.26
CA SER A 94 44.66 4.01 6.96
C SER A 94 45.76 4.68 7.79
N ILE A 95 46.68 3.88 8.33
CA ILE A 95 47.89 4.33 9.01
C ILE A 95 49.09 3.84 8.20
N TRP A 96 49.83 4.77 7.62
CA TRP A 96 50.98 4.49 6.77
C TRP A 96 52.27 4.37 7.58
N ASN A 97 53.28 3.68 7.03
CA ASN A 97 54.71 3.72 7.44
C ASN A 97 55.01 3.55 8.95
N ILE A 98 54.35 2.60 9.62
CA ILE A 98 54.47 2.41 11.07
C ILE A 98 55.92 2.03 11.46
N PRO A 99 56.59 2.76 12.37
CA PRO A 99 57.99 2.52 12.72
C PRO A 99 58.17 1.26 13.57
N ASP A 100 59.31 0.59 13.39
CA ASP A 100 59.72 -0.51 14.26
C ASP A 100 60.18 0.04 15.62
N CYS A 101 59.56 -0.47 16.70
CA CYS A 101 59.88 -0.07 18.07
C CYS A 101 60.88 -1.02 18.75
N GLY A 102 61.22 -2.15 18.12
CA GLY A 102 62.12 -3.17 18.67
C GLY A 102 63.51 -3.20 18.02
N GLY A 103 63.71 -2.54 16.88
CA GLY A 103 64.95 -2.58 16.10
C GLY A 103 65.81 -1.31 16.24
N GLN A 104 67.14 -1.45 16.10
CA GLN A 104 68.10 -0.33 16.05
C GLN A 104 68.08 0.42 14.69
N ASN A 105 67.37 -0.10 13.69
CA ASN A 105 67.25 0.53 12.36
C ASN A 105 65.86 1.12 12.17
N SER A 106 65.79 2.31 11.55
CA SER A 106 64.55 3.05 11.23
C SER A 106 63.74 2.41 10.09
N SER A 107 63.58 1.09 10.09
CA SER A 107 62.76 0.37 9.11
C SER A 107 61.28 0.41 9.51
N SER A 108 60.41 0.66 8.53
CA SER A 108 58.95 0.59 8.70
C SER A 108 58.48 -0.86 8.78
N VAL A 109 57.65 -1.18 9.79
CA VAL A 109 57.00 -2.49 10.00
C VAL A 109 55.89 -2.73 8.97
N GLY A 110 55.28 -1.67 8.43
CA GLY A 110 54.23 -1.76 7.43
C GLY A 110 53.15 -0.69 7.61
N SER A 111 52.01 -0.89 6.95
CA SER A 111 50.85 0.00 7.02
C SER A 111 49.59 -0.79 7.38
N LEU A 112 48.62 -0.14 8.02
CA LEU A 112 47.34 -0.74 8.41
C LEU A 112 46.20 -0.01 7.72
N THR A 113 45.17 -0.72 7.31
CA THR A 113 43.96 -0.14 6.72
C THR A 113 42.75 -0.95 7.14
N PHE A 114 41.66 -0.26 7.44
CA PHE A 114 40.36 -0.86 7.71
C PHE A 114 39.26 0.02 7.13
N GLY A 115 38.18 -0.61 6.65
CA GLY A 115 37.03 0.10 6.13
C GLY A 115 35.75 -0.71 6.18
N GLU A 116 34.62 -0.01 6.17
CA GLU A 116 33.28 -0.56 6.30
C GLU A 116 32.33 0.13 5.31
N THR A 117 31.28 -0.56 4.90
CA THR A 117 30.21 0.00 4.07
C THR A 117 28.89 0.01 4.84
N PHE A 118 28.20 1.14 4.84
CA PHE A 118 26.96 1.31 5.60
C PHE A 118 25.90 2.13 4.86
N LEU A 119 24.63 1.87 5.18
CA LEU A 119 23.50 2.64 4.73
C LEU A 119 23.12 3.69 5.76
N VAL A 120 22.69 4.86 5.29
CA VAL A 120 22.20 5.94 6.14
C VAL A 120 20.75 6.25 5.78
N SER A 121 19.89 6.29 6.78
CA SER A 121 18.51 6.77 6.67
C SER A 121 18.36 8.01 7.53
N ALA A 122 17.63 9.03 7.03
CA ALA A 122 17.54 10.33 7.70
C ALA A 122 16.11 10.90 7.62
N LEU A 123 15.64 11.44 8.73
CA LEU A 123 14.32 12.05 8.90
C LEU A 123 14.45 13.44 9.51
N LEU A 124 13.54 14.33 9.13
CA LEU A 124 13.36 15.63 9.77
C LEU A 124 12.04 15.61 10.52
N PHE A 125 12.05 16.10 11.74
CA PHE A 125 10.87 16.33 12.54
C PHE A 125 10.72 17.83 12.76
N SER A 126 9.50 18.32 12.80
CA SER A 126 9.17 19.68 13.21
C SER A 126 8.39 19.64 14.52
N ASP A 127 8.88 20.35 15.52
CA ASP A 127 8.09 20.70 16.71
C ASP A 127 7.28 21.97 16.47
N GLU A 128 6.21 22.17 17.25
CA GLU A 128 5.35 23.37 17.16
C GLU A 128 6.15 24.68 17.31
N ASP A 129 7.30 24.62 17.99
CA ASP A 129 8.22 25.74 18.23
C ASP A 129 9.24 26.00 17.08
N SER A 130 8.97 25.54 15.86
CA SER A 130 9.80 25.73 14.64
C SER A 130 11.20 25.07 14.63
N LEU A 131 11.62 24.45 15.72
CA LEU A 131 12.87 23.68 15.77
C LEU A 131 12.73 22.38 14.97
N THR A 132 13.54 22.24 13.92
CA THR A 132 13.64 20.99 13.16
C THR A 132 14.66 20.06 13.79
N THR A 133 14.22 18.93 14.35
CA THR A 133 15.13 17.89 14.87
C THR A 133 15.39 16.84 13.80
N LYS A 134 16.62 16.29 13.77
CA LYS A 134 17.04 15.28 12.79
C LYS A 134 17.17 13.93 13.47
N SER A 135 16.51 12.92 12.94
CA SER A 135 16.76 11.52 13.31
C SER A 135 17.54 10.85 12.20
N THR A 136 18.58 10.12 12.57
CA THR A 136 19.44 9.39 11.63
C THR A 136 19.69 8.00 12.15
N GLU A 137 19.47 7.02 11.28
CA GLU A 137 19.71 5.62 11.56
C GLU A 137 20.70 5.05 10.54
N VAL A 138 21.51 4.09 11.00
CA VAL A 138 22.62 3.53 10.22
C VAL A 138 22.62 2.02 10.31
N GLN A 139 22.77 1.35 9.16
CA GLN A 139 22.97 -0.09 9.07
C GLN A 139 24.30 -0.41 8.40
N VAL A 140 25.20 -1.08 9.11
CA VAL A 140 26.48 -1.55 8.54
C VAL A 140 26.23 -2.83 7.75
N LEU A 141 26.48 -2.79 6.44
CA LEU A 141 26.22 -3.89 5.52
C LEU A 141 27.26 -5.01 5.66
N THR A 142 28.49 -4.64 6.00
CA THR A 142 29.65 -5.54 6.11
C THR A 142 29.85 -6.12 7.52
N ALA A 143 28.93 -5.87 8.46
CA ALA A 143 29.03 -6.29 9.85
C ALA A 143 29.11 -7.81 10.08
N GLN A 144 28.66 -8.62 9.11
CA GLN A 144 28.74 -10.08 9.16
C GLN A 144 30.14 -10.64 8.84
N ILE A 145 31.00 -9.84 8.21
CA ILE A 145 32.38 -10.25 7.94
C ILE A 145 33.19 -10.11 9.24
N PRO A 146 33.91 -11.16 9.69
CA PRO A 146 34.77 -11.05 10.86
C PRO A 146 35.79 -9.93 10.68
N ARG A 147 35.73 -8.90 11.54
CA ARG A 147 36.61 -7.72 11.48
C ARG A 147 38.07 -8.03 11.84
N TYR A 148 38.31 -9.17 12.48
CA TYR A 148 39.65 -9.67 12.81
C TYR A 148 39.78 -11.17 12.53
N HIS A 149 40.80 -11.54 11.77
CA HIS A 149 41.19 -12.92 11.54
C HIS A 149 42.71 -13.01 11.43
N CYS A 150 43.31 -14.06 11.98
CA CYS A 150 44.74 -14.30 11.87
C CYS A 150 45.02 -15.79 11.69
N TRP A 151 45.95 -16.10 10.80
CA TRP A 151 46.47 -17.43 10.53
C TRP A 151 47.98 -17.45 10.73
N THR A 152 48.52 -18.63 11.00
CA THR A 152 49.96 -18.84 11.12
C THR A 152 50.53 -19.23 9.74
N ASN A 153 51.64 -18.59 9.34
CA ASN A 153 52.32 -18.89 8.07
C ASN A 153 53.25 -20.13 8.14
N VAL A 154 53.29 -20.82 9.28
CA VAL A 154 53.98 -22.10 9.40
C VAL A 154 53.05 -23.15 8.78
N PRO A 155 53.52 -23.98 7.82
CA PRO A 155 52.71 -25.06 7.28
C PRO A 155 52.48 -26.09 8.39
N ILE A 156 51.43 -25.88 9.18
CA ILE A 156 50.86 -26.91 10.02
C ILE A 156 50.15 -27.81 9.02
N GLN A 157 50.79 -28.91 8.60
CA GLN A 157 50.03 -30.01 8.02
C GLN A 157 48.96 -30.34 9.06
N ASP A 158 47.67 -30.20 8.69
CA ASP A 158 46.48 -30.50 9.51
C ASP A 158 46.40 -31.96 10.00
N ASN A 159 47.52 -32.70 9.98
CA ASN A 159 47.64 -34.01 10.55
C ASN A 159 47.66 -33.87 12.08
N ILE A 160 46.61 -34.44 12.68
CA ILE A 160 46.43 -34.76 14.09
C ILE A 160 47.70 -35.37 14.74
N SER A 161 48.63 -35.91 13.96
CA SER A 161 49.94 -36.41 14.41
C SER A 161 50.84 -35.33 15.04
N HIS A 162 50.82 -34.07 14.57
CA HIS A 162 51.60 -32.98 15.19
C HIS A 162 51.03 -32.52 16.53
N ILE A 163 49.71 -32.71 16.76
CA ILE A 163 49.10 -32.51 18.08
C ILE A 163 49.61 -33.58 19.03
N GLY A 164 49.76 -34.83 18.58
CA GLY A 164 50.41 -35.91 19.35
C GLY A 164 51.84 -35.56 19.76
N ASP A 165 52.61 -34.90 18.91
CA ASP A 165 53.98 -34.46 19.24
C ASP A 165 54.03 -33.19 20.11
N CYS A 166 53.04 -32.28 20.00
CA CYS A 166 52.85 -31.19 20.97
C CYS A 166 52.33 -31.70 22.33
N LEU A 167 51.57 -32.79 22.34
CA LEU A 167 51.11 -33.47 23.54
C LEU A 167 52.25 -34.27 24.21
N LYS A 168 53.29 -34.69 23.48
CA LYS A 168 54.54 -35.22 24.08
C LYS A 168 55.34 -34.14 24.83
N LEU A 169 55.23 -32.86 24.44
CA LEU A 169 55.76 -31.74 25.23
C LEU A 169 54.94 -31.49 26.52
N THR A 170 53.78 -32.13 26.66
CA THR A 170 52.88 -32.03 27.82
C THR A 170 52.94 -33.23 28.76
N ASP A 171 54.00 -34.05 28.72
CA ASP A 171 54.29 -35.04 29.79
C ASP A 171 54.28 -34.40 31.20
N MET A 172 54.44 -33.07 31.26
CA MET A 172 54.34 -32.20 32.43
C MET A 172 52.91 -31.97 32.97
N LEU A 173 51.85 -32.36 32.23
CA LEU A 173 50.44 -32.10 32.57
C LEU A 173 49.64 -33.36 32.97
N GLY A 174 50.27 -34.54 32.94
CA GLY A 174 49.68 -35.82 33.38
C GLY A 174 48.75 -36.48 32.35
N ASP A 175 48.06 -37.55 32.75
CA ASP A 175 47.28 -38.40 31.82
C ASP A 175 46.10 -37.66 31.18
N ALA A 176 45.74 -38.07 29.97
CA ALA A 176 44.64 -37.49 29.22
C ALA A 176 43.25 -37.90 29.74
N VAL A 177 42.41 -36.91 30.00
CA VAL A 177 41.00 -37.04 30.45
C VAL A 177 40.02 -36.88 29.28
N CYS A 178 40.35 -36.01 28.32
CA CYS A 178 39.57 -35.77 27.10
C CYS A 178 40.48 -35.50 25.90
N ASP A 179 40.29 -36.25 24.81
CA ASP A 179 41.11 -36.15 23.60
C ASP A 179 40.34 -35.55 22.42
N GLY A 180 40.67 -34.30 22.06
CA GLY A 180 40.42 -33.75 20.73
C GLY A 180 38.96 -33.48 20.36
N ASN A 181 38.07 -33.31 21.35
CA ASN A 181 36.67 -33.03 21.09
C ASN A 181 36.49 -31.63 20.45
N SER A 182 35.74 -31.57 19.35
CA SER A 182 35.43 -30.30 18.70
C SER A 182 34.49 -29.45 19.55
N ILE A 183 34.94 -28.25 19.88
CA ILE A 183 34.21 -27.25 20.65
C ILE A 183 34.22 -25.92 19.90
N LYS A 184 33.28 -25.04 20.24
CA LYS A 184 33.34 -23.65 19.79
C LYS A 184 33.90 -22.79 20.91
N VAL A 185 34.85 -21.93 20.57
CA VAL A 185 35.49 -20.99 21.51
C VAL A 185 35.05 -19.59 21.15
N VAL A 186 34.61 -18.83 22.14
CA VAL A 186 34.22 -17.43 21.97
C VAL A 186 35.19 -16.54 22.72
N ASP A 187 35.74 -15.57 21.99
CA ASP A 187 36.47 -14.44 22.56
C ASP A 187 35.46 -13.30 22.77
N THR A 188 35.26 -12.88 24.02
CA THR A 188 34.25 -11.86 24.35
C THR A 188 34.87 -10.50 24.53
N ASP A 189 34.78 -9.72 23.46
CA ASP A 189 34.91 -8.28 23.52
C ASP A 189 33.91 -7.68 22.52
N THR A 190 33.16 -6.68 22.98
CA THR A 190 31.99 -6.05 22.32
C THR A 190 32.23 -5.63 20.87
N VAL A 191 33.49 -5.44 20.47
CA VAL A 191 33.90 -4.99 19.13
C VAL A 191 34.27 -6.16 18.21
N TRP A 192 34.58 -7.32 18.78
CA TRP A 192 35.35 -8.39 18.12
C TRP A 192 34.66 -9.73 18.03
N ASP A 193 33.60 -9.99 18.80
CA ASP A 193 32.85 -11.25 18.89
C ASP A 193 33.18 -12.31 17.82
N VAL A 194 34.29 -13.05 17.99
CA VAL A 194 34.71 -14.08 17.03
C VAL A 194 34.47 -15.44 17.67
N VAL A 195 33.57 -16.21 17.05
CA VAL A 195 33.35 -17.62 17.37
C VAL A 195 34.29 -18.44 16.50
N ARG A 196 35.19 -19.21 17.11
CA ARG A 196 36.12 -20.11 16.40
C ARG A 196 35.80 -21.55 16.72
N THR A 197 36.03 -22.45 15.76
CA THR A 197 36.00 -23.89 16.00
C THR A 197 37.38 -24.38 16.40
N GLY A 198 37.46 -25.11 17.50
CA GLY A 198 38.71 -25.66 18.02
C GLY A 198 38.53 -27.06 18.60
N HIS A 199 39.64 -27.69 18.94
CA HIS A 199 39.70 -28.99 19.60
C HIS A 199 40.16 -28.78 21.05
N LEU A 200 39.40 -29.34 21.99
CA LEU A 200 39.72 -29.33 23.41
C LEU A 200 40.39 -30.64 23.81
N PHE A 201 41.56 -30.52 24.42
CA PHE A 201 42.27 -31.60 25.10
C PHE A 201 42.35 -31.26 26.58
N VAL A 202 41.98 -32.18 27.45
CA VAL A 202 42.04 -31.99 28.91
C VAL A 202 42.90 -33.08 29.52
N GLN A 203 43.87 -32.67 30.34
CA GLN A 203 44.82 -33.53 31.06
C GLN A 203 44.68 -33.29 32.57
N GLN A 204 45.22 -34.18 33.40
CA GLN A 204 45.08 -34.13 34.86
C GLN A 204 45.47 -32.78 35.50
N HIS A 205 46.49 -32.10 34.96
CA HIS A 205 47.05 -30.86 35.54
C HIS A 205 46.87 -29.62 34.64
N GLY A 206 46.09 -29.70 33.55
CA GLY A 206 45.84 -28.57 32.67
C GLY A 206 44.97 -28.89 31.44
N LEU A 207 44.68 -27.87 30.65
CA LEU A 207 43.90 -27.96 29.42
C LEU A 207 44.65 -27.37 28.23
N VAL A 208 44.48 -28.00 27.07
CA VAL A 208 45.05 -27.56 25.80
C VAL A 208 43.92 -27.27 24.81
N VAL A 209 43.88 -26.05 24.27
CA VAL A 209 42.88 -25.62 23.29
C VAL A 209 43.58 -25.37 21.96
N HIS A 210 43.25 -26.17 20.95
CA HIS A 210 43.78 -26.00 19.61
C HIS A 210 42.74 -25.32 18.71
N LEU A 211 43.02 -24.11 18.25
CA LEU A 211 42.16 -23.37 17.32
C LEU A 211 42.62 -23.65 15.88
N THR A 212 41.67 -23.86 14.97
CA THR A 212 41.97 -24.08 13.54
C THR A 212 42.79 -22.91 12.98
N GLY A 213 43.97 -23.20 12.40
CA GLY A 213 44.88 -22.21 11.82
C GLY A 213 45.82 -21.48 12.80
N GLN A 214 45.82 -21.83 14.09
CA GLN A 214 46.65 -21.21 15.13
C GLN A 214 47.44 -22.24 15.95
N ASN A 215 48.47 -21.78 16.66
CA ASN A 215 49.25 -22.63 17.58
C ASN A 215 48.39 -23.07 18.78
N PRO A 216 48.59 -24.30 19.32
CA PRO A 216 47.84 -24.78 20.47
C PRO A 216 48.09 -23.91 21.72
N VAL A 217 47.02 -23.65 22.47
CA VAL A 217 47.04 -22.97 23.77
C VAL A 217 47.27 -24.00 24.85
N ILE A 218 48.20 -23.77 25.77
CA ILE A 218 48.35 -24.59 26.97
C ILE A 218 47.98 -23.73 28.18
N VAL A 219 46.98 -24.15 28.95
CA VAL A 219 46.53 -23.50 30.19
C VAL A 219 46.70 -24.48 31.35
N PRO A 220 47.67 -24.29 32.25
CA PRO A 220 47.82 -25.13 33.44
C PRO A 220 46.71 -24.85 34.46
N ASN A 221 46.39 -25.82 35.33
CA ASN A 221 45.36 -25.65 36.37
C ASN A 221 45.69 -24.52 37.36
N SER A 222 46.98 -24.27 37.64
CA SER A 222 47.45 -23.12 38.44
C SER A 222 47.11 -21.76 37.80
N GLY A 223 46.80 -21.76 36.51
CA GLY A 223 46.41 -20.60 35.74
C GLY A 223 44.91 -20.31 35.75
N ILE A 224 44.07 -21.14 36.38
CA ILE A 224 42.60 -21.05 36.36
C ILE A 224 42.10 -20.61 37.74
N THR A 225 41.31 -19.53 37.80
CA THR A 225 40.74 -19.00 39.05
C THR A 225 39.38 -19.62 39.39
N SER A 226 38.51 -19.82 38.40
CA SER A 226 37.23 -20.52 38.57
C SER A 226 36.70 -21.06 37.23
N LEU A 227 35.85 -22.07 37.33
CA LEU A 227 35.09 -22.64 36.23
C LEU A 227 33.60 -22.38 36.46
N ASP A 228 32.99 -21.53 35.64
CA ASP A 228 31.56 -21.22 35.76
C ASP A 228 30.78 -21.92 34.63
N ILE A 229 29.80 -22.76 34.98
CA ILE A 229 29.04 -23.56 34.02
C ILE A 229 27.58 -23.09 34.00
N TYR A 230 27.07 -22.87 32.80
CA TYR A 230 25.66 -22.60 32.53
C TYR A 230 25.07 -23.64 31.57
N TYR A 231 23.96 -24.24 31.96
CA TYR A 231 23.13 -25.07 31.11
C TYR A 231 21.66 -24.73 31.37
N GLU A 232 20.85 -24.71 30.32
CA GLU A 232 19.41 -24.48 30.40
C GLU A 232 18.70 -25.84 30.44
N ASP A 233 17.67 -26.02 31.28
CA ASP A 233 17.02 -27.33 31.56
C ASP A 233 16.37 -28.03 30.34
N SER A 234 16.46 -27.43 29.14
CA SER A 234 16.01 -28.04 27.89
C SER A 234 17.07 -28.98 27.29
N SER A 235 16.65 -30.17 26.84
CA SER A 235 17.54 -31.19 26.22
C SER A 235 18.17 -30.78 24.88
N SER A 236 17.85 -29.58 24.39
CA SER A 236 18.33 -28.97 23.15
C SER A 236 19.24 -27.76 23.36
N SER A 237 19.60 -27.42 24.59
CA SER A 237 20.42 -26.25 24.90
C SER A 237 21.92 -26.50 24.72
N VAL A 238 22.66 -25.42 24.40
CA VAL A 238 24.13 -25.40 24.34
C VAL A 238 24.65 -25.20 25.77
N VAL A 239 25.62 -26.01 26.20
CA VAL A 239 26.27 -25.83 27.50
C VAL A 239 27.40 -24.83 27.36
N VAL A 240 27.41 -23.80 28.21
CA VAL A 240 28.42 -22.73 28.22
C VAL A 240 29.33 -22.92 29.42
N VAL A 241 30.64 -22.96 29.19
CA VAL A 241 31.66 -23.05 30.24
C VAL A 241 32.55 -21.80 30.16
N LEU A 242 32.60 -21.03 31.24
CA LEU A 242 33.44 -19.85 31.40
C LEU A 242 34.69 -20.23 32.21
N LEU A 243 35.85 -20.08 31.59
CA LEU A 243 37.17 -20.32 32.18
C LEU A 243 37.78 -19.00 32.60
N ASN A 244 37.77 -18.70 33.90
CA ASN A 244 38.40 -17.50 34.44
C ASN A 244 39.90 -17.76 34.71
N LEU A 245 40.80 -16.91 34.21
CA LEU A 245 42.25 -17.10 34.18
C LEU A 245 42.99 -16.09 35.06
N THR A 246 44.16 -16.49 35.59
CA THR A 246 45.06 -15.59 36.33
C THR A 246 45.85 -14.67 35.39
N ALA A 247 46.37 -13.56 35.93
CA ALA A 247 47.09 -12.54 35.14
C ALA A 247 48.36 -13.09 34.45
N THR A 248 49.01 -14.09 35.05
CA THR A 248 50.31 -14.63 34.64
C THR A 248 50.23 -15.78 33.65
N SER A 249 49.08 -16.45 33.55
CA SER A 249 48.83 -17.61 32.68
C SER A 249 48.12 -17.22 31.37
N CYS A 250 47.84 -15.94 31.15
CA CYS A 250 47.26 -15.47 29.90
C CYS A 250 48.24 -15.72 28.74
N PRO A 251 47.90 -16.58 27.76
CA PRO A 251 48.77 -16.83 26.62
C PRO A 251 48.75 -15.58 25.73
N HIS A 252 49.77 -14.73 25.85
CA HIS A 252 49.97 -13.52 25.03
C HIS A 252 49.95 -13.75 23.50
N LYS A 253 49.86 -15.01 23.04
CA LYS A 253 49.92 -15.42 21.63
C LYS A 253 48.58 -15.85 21.01
N LEU A 254 47.49 -15.93 21.78
CA LEU A 254 46.23 -16.53 21.30
C LEU A 254 45.05 -15.60 21.20
N LEU A 255 45.14 -14.46 21.87
CA LEU A 255 44.00 -13.59 22.06
C LEU A 255 44.30 -12.25 21.40
N VAL A 256 43.24 -11.70 20.82
CA VAL A 256 43.15 -10.29 20.49
C VAL A 256 43.63 -9.53 21.73
N PRO A 257 44.68 -8.68 21.66
CA PRO A 257 45.31 -8.08 22.85
C PRO A 257 44.40 -7.09 23.61
N SER A 258 43.11 -7.03 23.28
CA SER A 258 42.05 -6.57 24.16
C SER A 258 41.40 -7.76 24.90
N LEU A 259 42.21 -8.58 25.58
CA LEU A 259 41.74 -9.17 26.83
C LEU A 259 41.40 -7.98 27.74
N ASN A 260 40.15 -7.53 27.62
CA ASN A 260 39.48 -6.69 28.59
C ASN A 260 39.79 -7.24 29.98
N ASP A 261 39.67 -6.40 31.01
CA ASP A 261 39.82 -6.74 32.43
C ASP A 261 39.18 -8.08 32.89
N ARG A 262 38.30 -8.67 32.08
CA ARG A 262 37.67 -9.97 32.22
C ARG A 262 38.52 -11.07 31.56
N ARG A 263 39.46 -11.60 32.32
CA ARG A 263 40.34 -12.73 31.97
C ARG A 263 39.54 -14.04 31.81
N THR A 264 38.60 -14.12 30.88
CA THR A 264 37.64 -15.22 30.76
C THR A 264 37.63 -15.79 29.35
N LEU A 265 37.86 -17.09 29.23
CA LEU A 265 37.71 -17.85 27.98
C LEU A 265 36.37 -18.58 27.96
N ILE A 266 35.60 -18.50 26.87
CA ILE A 266 34.29 -19.14 26.78
C ILE A 266 34.36 -20.37 25.87
N LEU A 267 33.99 -21.54 26.42
CA LEU A 267 33.86 -22.79 25.68
C LEU A 267 32.37 -23.16 25.54
N LEU A 268 31.97 -23.47 24.31
CA LEU A 268 30.60 -23.82 23.95
C LEU A 268 30.52 -25.28 23.52
N PHE A 269 29.71 -26.06 24.22
CA PHE A 269 29.46 -27.46 23.97
C PHE A 269 28.08 -27.64 23.32
N GLN A 270 28.05 -27.94 22.03
CA GLN A 270 26.80 -28.07 21.29
C GLN A 270 26.01 -29.33 21.70
N PRO A 271 24.66 -29.28 21.72
CA PRO A 271 23.82 -30.43 22.05
C PRO A 271 24.07 -31.60 21.10
N LYS A 272 23.93 -32.84 21.61
CA LYS A 272 24.08 -34.10 20.85
C LYS A 272 25.47 -34.37 20.24
N THR A 273 26.47 -33.52 20.50
CA THR A 273 27.85 -33.74 20.03
C THR A 273 28.64 -34.70 20.92
N LYS A 274 29.73 -35.28 20.39
CA LYS A 274 30.67 -36.10 21.18
C LYS A 274 31.25 -35.31 22.35
N ALA A 275 31.59 -34.03 22.12
CA ALA A 275 32.09 -33.12 23.13
C ALA A 275 31.14 -32.96 24.33
N ASN A 276 29.84 -32.80 24.07
CA ASN A 276 28.83 -32.66 25.13
C ASN A 276 28.65 -33.97 25.92
N LYS A 277 28.65 -35.13 25.25
CA LYS A 277 28.64 -36.43 25.95
C LYS A 277 29.87 -36.60 26.84
N THR A 278 31.06 -36.20 26.37
CA THR A 278 32.29 -36.26 27.15
C THR A 278 32.32 -35.25 28.30
N LEU A 279 31.67 -34.09 28.15
CA LEU A 279 31.51 -33.11 29.22
C LEU A 279 30.84 -33.74 30.45
N TYR A 280 29.69 -34.39 30.27
CA TYR A 280 28.97 -35.04 31.38
C TYR A 280 29.62 -36.33 31.87
N ALA A 281 30.20 -37.14 30.98
CA ALA A 281 30.74 -38.45 31.33
C ALA A 281 32.14 -38.41 31.96
N LYS A 282 32.99 -37.46 31.57
CA LYS A 282 34.41 -37.44 31.96
C LYS A 282 34.87 -36.11 32.56
N LEU A 283 34.51 -34.97 31.97
CA LEU A 283 35.03 -33.66 32.40
C LEU A 283 34.38 -33.15 33.69
N LEU A 284 33.06 -33.24 33.82
CA LEU A 284 32.34 -32.78 35.02
C LEU A 284 32.73 -33.56 36.29
N PRO A 285 32.85 -34.91 36.29
CA PRO A 285 33.39 -35.65 37.43
C PRO A 285 34.82 -35.21 37.77
N HIS A 286 35.69 -35.10 36.77
CA HIS A 286 37.08 -34.69 36.95
C HIS A 286 37.24 -33.28 37.54
N TRP A 287 36.42 -32.32 37.10
CA TRP A 287 36.43 -30.96 37.65
C TRP A 287 35.77 -30.85 39.03
N LYS A 288 34.86 -31.76 39.39
CA LYS A 288 34.30 -31.83 40.76
C LYS A 288 35.29 -32.37 41.78
N ASP A 289 36.13 -33.33 41.36
CA ASP A 289 37.15 -33.95 42.20
C ASP A 289 38.48 -33.16 42.21
N GLY A 290 38.61 -32.16 41.34
CA GLY A 290 39.81 -31.33 41.16
C GLY A 290 39.94 -30.16 42.14
N THR A 291 41.08 -29.47 42.08
CA THR A 291 41.42 -28.32 42.94
C THR A 291 40.84 -26.97 42.50
N ILE A 292 40.11 -26.92 41.37
CA ILE A 292 39.57 -25.68 40.77
C ILE A 292 38.12 -25.46 41.26
N PRO A 293 37.75 -24.26 41.72
CA PRO A 293 36.38 -24.00 42.18
C PRO A 293 35.39 -24.00 41.00
N LEU A 294 34.35 -24.83 41.10
CA LEU A 294 33.30 -25.01 40.10
C LEU A 294 32.00 -24.31 40.55
N VAL A 295 31.47 -23.40 39.72
CA VAL A 295 30.26 -22.62 40.01
C VAL A 295 29.18 -22.90 38.96
N TYR A 296 27.96 -23.20 39.40
CA TYR A 296 26.81 -23.34 38.51
C TYR A 296 26.01 -22.03 38.44
N LEU A 297 25.91 -21.46 37.24
CA LEU A 297 25.21 -20.18 37.01
C LEU A 297 23.72 -20.43 36.74
N LYS A 298 22.85 -19.64 37.39
CA LYS A 298 21.40 -19.65 37.14
C LYS A 298 20.99 -18.80 35.94
N GLN A 299 21.77 -17.77 35.62
CA GLN A 299 21.55 -16.86 34.49
C GLN A 299 22.90 -16.50 33.86
N LEU A 300 22.97 -16.50 32.53
CA LEU A 300 24.13 -15.97 31.81
C LEU A 300 24.20 -14.45 31.95
N PRO A 301 25.40 -13.85 32.07
CA PRO A 301 25.58 -12.42 31.93
C PRO A 301 24.96 -11.92 30.62
N SER A 302 24.23 -10.80 30.67
CA SER A 302 23.42 -10.27 29.55
C SER A 302 24.20 -10.05 28.24
N HIS A 303 25.49 -9.73 28.33
CA HIS A 303 26.41 -9.61 27.19
C HIS A 303 26.65 -10.97 26.49
N ILE A 304 26.87 -12.02 27.26
CA ILE A 304 27.17 -13.37 26.77
C ILE A 304 25.89 -14.04 26.25
N ALA A 305 24.75 -13.82 26.93
CA ALA A 305 23.46 -14.32 26.48
C ALA A 305 23.07 -13.80 25.08
N LYS A 306 23.29 -12.51 24.79
CA LYS A 306 23.03 -11.91 23.47
C LYS A 306 23.92 -12.51 22.36
N LEU A 307 25.19 -12.75 22.66
CA LEU A 307 26.18 -13.31 21.72
C LEU A 307 25.91 -14.79 21.43
N CYS A 308 25.64 -15.56 22.49
CA CYS A 308 25.25 -16.97 22.37
C CYS A 308 23.94 -17.12 21.57
N ASN A 309 22.89 -16.33 21.87
CA ASN A 309 21.60 -16.45 21.19
C ASN A 309 21.62 -16.02 19.72
N SER A 310 22.45 -15.04 19.33
CA SER A 310 22.54 -14.56 17.94
C SER A 310 23.45 -15.42 17.05
N LYS A 311 24.60 -15.87 17.56
CA LYS A 311 25.61 -16.60 16.76
C LYS A 311 25.51 -18.14 16.82
N LEU A 312 24.94 -18.72 17.89
CA LEU A 312 24.72 -20.17 17.94
C LEU A 312 23.51 -20.59 17.10
N THR A 313 22.42 -19.80 17.12
CA THR A 313 21.20 -20.06 16.34
C THR A 313 21.50 -20.01 14.83
N SER A 314 22.27 -19.01 14.39
CA SER A 314 22.70 -18.88 12.99
C SER A 314 23.63 -20.01 12.51
N SER A 315 24.55 -20.48 13.35
CA SER A 315 25.41 -21.63 13.00
C SER A 315 24.64 -22.97 12.91
N LEU A 316 23.57 -23.13 13.69
CA LEU A 316 22.73 -24.33 13.68
C LEU A 316 21.77 -24.33 12.49
N GLU A 317 21.29 -23.17 12.04
CA GLU A 317 20.37 -23.05 10.90
C GLU A 317 21.06 -23.07 9.53
N VAL A 318 22.23 -22.44 9.38
CA VAL A 318 22.99 -22.41 8.11
C VAL A 318 23.47 -23.80 7.70
N ALA A 319 23.75 -24.67 8.67
CA ALA A 319 24.11 -26.07 8.40
C ALA A 319 22.88 -26.93 8.02
N ALA A 320 21.67 -26.50 8.38
CA ALA A 320 20.43 -27.27 8.17
C ALA A 320 19.69 -26.89 6.87
N ASN A 321 19.85 -25.67 6.35
CA ASN A 321 19.09 -25.17 5.20
C ASN A 321 19.98 -24.73 4.04
N GLN A 322 19.96 -25.49 2.94
CA GLN A 322 20.57 -25.12 1.64
C GLN A 322 19.80 -24.01 0.88
N LYS A 323 18.72 -23.46 1.44
CA LYS A 323 17.94 -22.39 0.80
C LYS A 323 18.42 -21.02 1.27
N MET A 324 19.03 -20.29 0.34
CA MET A 324 19.64 -18.97 0.49
C MET A 324 18.60 -17.83 0.57
N VAL A 325 17.51 -18.02 1.32
CA VAL A 325 16.49 -16.98 1.55
C VAL A 325 16.19 -16.92 3.04
N TRP A 326 16.72 -15.91 3.70
CA TRP A 326 16.42 -15.62 5.11
C TRP A 326 15.05 -14.95 5.23
N THR A 327 14.28 -15.34 6.23
CA THR A 327 13.15 -14.52 6.70
C THR A 327 13.68 -13.24 7.34
N LEU A 328 12.83 -12.22 7.51
CA LEU A 328 13.25 -10.96 8.16
C LEU A 328 13.76 -11.19 9.59
N GLU A 329 13.14 -12.11 10.33
CA GLU A 329 13.59 -12.50 11.67
C GLU A 329 14.99 -13.13 11.64
N GLN A 330 15.25 -14.03 10.68
CA GLN A 330 16.57 -14.60 10.47
C GLN A 330 17.59 -13.52 10.06
N ALA A 331 17.21 -12.60 9.17
CA ALA A 331 18.07 -11.50 8.75
C ALA A 331 18.39 -10.53 9.91
N ASN A 332 17.45 -10.28 10.83
CA ASN A 332 17.66 -9.43 12.01
C ASN A 332 18.63 -10.08 13.03
N ASN A 333 18.69 -11.42 13.07
CA ASN A 333 19.70 -12.14 13.85
C ASN A 333 21.13 -11.95 13.29
N HIS A 334 21.24 -11.69 11.99
CA HIS A 334 22.52 -11.40 11.31
C HIS A 334 22.84 -9.90 11.30
N LEU A 335 21.86 -9.04 11.12
CA LEU A 335 22.05 -7.59 11.07
C LEU A 335 21.30 -6.98 12.24
N HIS A 336 22.01 -6.73 13.34
CA HIS A 336 21.43 -6.12 14.53
C HIS A 336 20.76 -4.79 14.19
N GLY A 337 19.50 -4.63 14.57
CA GLY A 337 18.71 -3.41 14.35
C GLY A 337 18.19 -3.22 12.93
N LEU A 338 18.21 -4.28 12.09
CA LEU A 338 17.74 -4.22 10.71
C LEU A 338 16.25 -3.87 10.63
N ASP A 339 15.44 -4.41 11.53
CA ASP A 339 14.01 -4.10 11.65
C ASP A 339 13.75 -2.61 11.90
N ILE A 340 14.43 -2.04 12.89
CA ILE A 340 14.36 -0.62 13.25
C ILE A 340 14.84 0.23 12.07
N PHE A 341 15.96 -0.15 11.46
CA PHE A 341 16.51 0.55 10.30
C PHE A 341 15.56 0.52 9.09
N LEU A 342 14.96 -0.63 8.78
CA LEU A 342 14.01 -0.77 7.66
C LEU A 342 12.75 0.06 7.90
N HIS A 343 12.23 0.11 9.13
CA HIS A 343 11.13 1.00 9.46
C HIS A 343 11.50 2.47 9.29
N HIS A 344 12.66 2.89 9.79
CA HIS A 344 13.16 4.26 9.60
C HIS A 344 13.40 4.58 8.11
N LEU A 345 13.89 3.62 7.33
CA LEU A 345 14.10 3.71 5.88
C LEU A 345 12.78 3.88 5.11
N LEU A 346 11.75 3.11 5.46
CA LEU A 346 10.43 3.23 4.84
C LEU A 346 9.86 4.63 5.03
N VAL A 347 9.88 5.14 6.26
CA VAL A 347 9.39 6.49 6.58
C VAL A 347 10.22 7.56 5.86
N SER A 348 11.55 7.40 5.83
CA SER A 348 12.46 8.34 5.17
C SER A 348 12.20 8.44 3.67
N ASN A 349 11.96 7.32 3.00
CA ASN A 349 11.63 7.29 1.58
C ASN A 349 10.22 7.82 1.27
N SER A 350 9.26 7.72 2.18
CA SER A 350 7.95 8.35 2.00
C SER A 350 7.99 9.88 2.19
N HIS A 351 8.88 10.40 3.04
CA HIS A 351 8.95 11.82 3.45
C HIS A 351 10.26 12.53 3.05
N ILE A 352 10.74 12.33 1.82
CA ILE A 352 12.09 12.72 1.35
C ILE A 352 12.44 14.22 1.50
N GLN A 353 11.44 15.12 1.56
CA GLN A 353 11.67 16.57 1.45
C GLN A 353 10.92 17.44 2.47
N GLN A 354 10.17 16.84 3.41
CA GLN A 354 9.33 17.62 4.33
C GLN A 354 9.46 17.13 5.77
N PRO A 355 9.48 18.06 6.75
CA PRO A 355 9.53 17.69 8.15
C PRO A 355 8.22 17.02 8.58
N ILE A 356 8.33 16.00 9.42
CA ILE A 356 7.22 15.26 9.99
C ILE A 356 6.89 15.87 11.36
N VAL A 357 5.61 16.08 11.68
CA VAL A 357 5.21 16.50 13.03
C VAL A 357 5.66 15.45 14.06
N THR A 358 6.26 15.88 15.17
CA THR A 358 6.89 14.99 16.17
C THR A 358 5.99 13.82 16.60
N ASP A 359 4.72 14.09 16.90
CA ASP A 359 3.75 13.07 17.32
C ASP A 359 3.48 12.03 16.23
N LEU A 360 3.29 12.50 14.99
CA LEU A 360 3.09 11.64 13.83
C LEU A 360 4.32 10.78 13.56
N GLY A 361 5.50 11.36 13.71
CA GLY A 361 6.75 10.66 13.46
C GLY A 361 7.02 9.54 14.48
N ARG A 362 6.51 9.64 15.71
CA ARG A 362 6.52 8.52 16.66
C ARG A 362 5.63 7.38 16.18
N ILE A 363 4.38 7.66 15.81
CA ILE A 363 3.45 6.65 15.26
C ILE A 363 4.07 5.95 14.03
N LEU A 364 4.73 6.72 13.16
CA LEU A 364 5.40 6.22 11.97
C LEU A 364 6.62 5.33 12.25
N LEU A 365 7.33 5.54 13.36
CA LEU A 365 8.51 4.76 13.72
C LEU A 365 8.15 3.58 14.63
N THR A 366 7.50 3.82 15.77
CA THR A 366 7.22 2.81 16.81
C THR A 366 5.90 2.08 16.61
N GLY A 367 5.00 2.59 15.77
CA GLY A 367 3.67 1.98 15.56
C GLY A 367 2.73 2.14 16.75
N SER A 368 3.12 2.98 17.72
CA SER A 368 2.37 3.27 18.93
C SER A 368 2.50 4.74 19.30
N SER A 369 1.39 5.36 19.69
CA SER A 369 1.42 6.69 20.34
C SER A 369 1.98 6.54 21.76
N PRO A 370 2.58 7.59 22.35
CA PRO A 370 2.68 7.64 23.80
C PRO A 370 1.32 7.31 24.42
N LEU A 371 1.31 6.42 25.42
CA LEU A 371 0.18 6.27 26.34
C LEU A 371 -0.24 7.69 26.75
N PRO A 372 -1.52 8.07 26.60
CA PRO A 372 -1.94 9.38 27.05
C PRO A 372 -1.57 9.47 28.53
N THR A 373 -0.60 10.33 28.86
CA THR A 373 -0.47 10.84 30.22
C THR A 373 -1.85 11.35 30.56
N THR A 374 -2.44 10.79 31.61
CA THR A 374 -3.77 11.10 32.12
C THR A 374 -4.03 12.61 32.15
N THR A 375 -4.43 13.18 31.01
CA THR A 375 -5.21 14.40 30.95
C THR A 375 -6.59 13.95 31.35
N THR A 376 -6.81 14.05 32.67
CA THR A 376 -8.09 14.42 33.26
C THR A 376 -9.31 13.87 32.53
N GLY A 377 -9.83 12.76 33.04
CA GLY A 377 -11.21 12.33 32.79
C GLY A 377 -12.22 13.37 33.31
N THR A 378 -12.28 14.53 32.67
CA THR A 378 -13.20 15.62 32.98
C THR A 378 -13.96 16.00 31.72
N GLU A 379 -15.13 15.38 31.57
CA GLU A 379 -16.37 15.94 31.02
C GLU A 379 -16.44 16.49 29.57
N ASP A 380 -15.34 16.74 28.85
CA ASP A 380 -15.35 17.42 27.54
C ASP A 380 -15.67 16.51 26.33
N ASN A 381 -15.57 15.18 26.46
CA ASN A 381 -15.88 14.24 25.37
C ASN A 381 -17.37 14.08 25.04
N LYS A 382 -18.29 14.76 25.74
CA LYS A 382 -19.74 14.57 25.57
C LYS A 382 -20.36 15.24 24.33
N HIS A 383 -19.58 15.94 23.49
CA HIS A 383 -20.11 16.76 22.38
C HIS A 383 -19.45 16.51 21.02
N ARG A 384 -18.71 15.40 20.82
CA ARG A 384 -18.10 15.09 19.53
C ARG A 384 -19.12 14.48 18.56
N VAL A 385 -19.14 14.98 17.32
CA VAL A 385 -19.97 14.46 16.24
C VAL A 385 -19.14 13.48 15.43
N VAL A 386 -19.63 12.24 15.35
CA VAL A 386 -18.96 11.19 14.58
C VAL A 386 -19.48 11.20 13.15
N VAL A 387 -18.55 11.24 12.19
CA VAL A 387 -18.82 11.19 10.76
C VAL A 387 -18.51 9.78 10.25
N THR A 388 -19.52 9.10 9.71
CA THR A 388 -19.36 7.85 8.97
C THR A 388 -19.39 8.13 7.48
N ILE A 389 -18.37 7.67 6.75
CA ILE A 389 -18.27 7.88 5.30
C ILE A 389 -18.69 6.59 4.60
N LEU A 390 -19.71 6.69 3.74
CA LEU A 390 -20.16 5.64 2.84
C LEU A 390 -19.70 5.98 1.42
N ALA A 391 -18.69 5.26 0.95
CA ALA A 391 -18.12 5.42 -0.38
C ALA A 391 -18.44 4.22 -1.28
N GLY A 392 -18.06 4.33 -2.55
CA GLY A 392 -18.32 3.32 -3.57
C GLY A 392 -18.69 3.96 -4.90
N ILE A 393 -18.22 3.36 -6.00
CA ILE A 393 -18.51 3.80 -7.36
C ILE A 393 -20.02 3.85 -7.65
N ARG A 394 -20.41 4.52 -8.74
CA ARG A 394 -21.82 4.52 -9.17
C ARG A 394 -22.29 3.10 -9.46
N GLY A 395 -23.52 2.77 -9.05
CA GLY A 395 -24.06 1.42 -9.18
C GLY A 395 -23.59 0.43 -8.10
N SER A 396 -22.97 0.90 -7.02
CA SER A 396 -22.62 0.08 -5.84
C SER A 396 -23.77 -0.14 -4.86
N TYR A 397 -24.93 0.47 -5.10
CA TYR A 397 -26.11 0.45 -4.23
C TYR A 397 -25.93 1.09 -2.85
N LYS A 398 -24.89 1.92 -2.64
CA LYS A 398 -24.65 2.62 -1.38
C LYS A 398 -25.82 3.50 -0.93
N GLU A 399 -26.55 4.11 -1.87
CA GLU A 399 -27.70 4.96 -1.58
C GLU A 399 -28.89 4.13 -1.06
N SER A 400 -29.18 3.01 -1.71
CA SER A 400 -30.22 2.07 -1.27
C SER A 400 -29.86 1.43 0.06
N PHE A 401 -28.59 1.06 0.23
CA PHE A 401 -28.05 0.56 1.49
C PHE A 401 -28.21 1.57 2.62
N CYS A 402 -27.86 2.84 2.40
CA CYS A 402 -27.99 3.89 3.42
C CYS A 402 -29.45 4.02 3.92
N LYS A 403 -30.44 3.89 3.04
CA LYS A 403 -31.87 3.90 3.41
C LYS A 403 -32.26 2.70 4.29
N VAL A 404 -31.82 1.50 3.92
CA VAL A 404 -32.09 0.28 4.70
C VAL A 404 -31.35 0.32 6.04
N PHE A 405 -30.08 0.70 6.02
CA PHE A 405 -29.20 0.79 7.18
C PHE A 405 -29.72 1.78 8.22
N THR A 406 -30.10 2.99 7.80
CA THR A 406 -30.71 3.98 8.71
C THR A 406 -32.07 3.53 9.24
N GLY A 407 -32.76 2.64 8.52
CA GLY A 407 -33.95 1.94 8.96
C GLY A 407 -33.70 0.92 10.07
N LEU A 408 -32.63 0.14 9.95
CA LEU A 408 -32.23 -0.87 10.93
C LEU A 408 -31.60 -0.25 12.18
N ALA A 409 -30.88 0.87 12.03
CA ALA A 409 -30.16 1.52 13.11
C ALA A 409 -30.93 2.69 13.76
N LYS A 410 -32.25 2.81 13.54
CA LYS A 410 -33.08 3.92 14.08
C LYS A 410 -32.99 4.06 15.61
N ASP A 411 -32.76 2.96 16.31
CA ASP A 411 -32.78 2.94 17.77
C ASP A 411 -31.47 3.45 18.39
N TYR A 412 -30.35 3.31 17.67
CA TYR A 412 -29.01 3.58 18.20
C TYR A 412 -28.63 5.06 18.25
N ASN A 413 -28.81 5.83 17.16
CA ASN A 413 -28.32 7.21 17.08
C ASN A 413 -29.36 8.18 16.48
N SER A 414 -29.10 9.48 16.63
CA SER A 414 -29.77 10.52 15.85
C SER A 414 -28.97 10.79 14.57
N TRP A 415 -29.60 10.58 13.41
CA TRP A 415 -28.91 10.54 12.12
C TRP A 415 -29.13 11.82 11.31
N ILE A 416 -28.04 12.36 10.76
CA ILE A 416 -28.08 13.34 9.67
C ILE A 416 -27.44 12.70 8.45
N ILE A 417 -28.15 12.63 7.33
CA ILE A 417 -27.67 12.02 6.10
C ILE A 417 -27.33 13.12 5.09
N PHE A 418 -26.07 13.18 4.69
CA PHE A 418 -25.62 14.02 3.59
C PHE A 418 -25.51 13.17 2.33
N GLN A 419 -26.47 13.34 1.44
CA GLN A 419 -26.55 12.69 0.14
C GLN A 419 -26.82 13.73 -0.93
N GLN A 420 -26.06 13.71 -2.03
CA GLN A 420 -26.34 14.58 -3.16
C GLN A 420 -27.66 14.17 -3.85
N PRO A 421 -28.56 15.12 -4.15
CA PRO A 421 -29.78 14.83 -4.88
C PRO A 421 -29.46 14.47 -6.34
N ILE A 422 -30.28 13.59 -6.93
CA ILE A 422 -30.04 13.00 -8.26
C ILE A 422 -29.99 14.04 -9.38
N ARG A 423 -30.68 15.18 -9.19
CA ARG A 423 -30.70 16.33 -10.13
C ARG A 423 -29.35 17.03 -10.26
N ASN A 424 -28.49 16.92 -9.25
CA ASN A 424 -27.16 17.51 -9.28
C ASN A 424 -26.22 16.55 -10.01
N ALA A 425 -25.68 17.02 -11.12
CA ALA A 425 -24.65 16.31 -11.89
C ALA A 425 -23.23 16.74 -11.51
N GLU A 426 -23.11 17.74 -10.64
CA GLU A 426 -21.82 18.27 -10.20
C GLU A 426 -21.02 17.22 -9.43
N GLU A 427 -19.71 17.31 -9.57
CA GLU A 427 -18.75 16.52 -8.80
C GLU A 427 -18.77 16.88 -7.32
N PHE A 428 -17.99 16.15 -6.51
CA PHE A 428 -17.86 16.47 -5.09
C PHE A 428 -17.22 17.85 -4.89
N ASP A 429 -17.88 18.69 -4.09
CA ASP A 429 -17.36 19.99 -3.67
C ASP A 429 -17.15 20.00 -2.15
N ALA A 430 -15.88 20.14 -1.76
CA ALA A 430 -15.47 20.23 -0.37
C ALA A 430 -16.13 21.39 0.37
N LYS A 431 -16.31 22.55 -0.29
CA LYS A 431 -16.91 23.74 0.34
C LYS A 431 -18.38 23.52 0.68
N LYS A 432 -19.12 22.85 -0.22
CA LYS A 432 -20.52 22.49 0.03
C LYS A 432 -20.65 21.55 1.23
N LEU A 433 -19.78 20.55 1.33
CA LEU A 433 -19.77 19.65 2.49
C LEU A 433 -19.45 20.40 3.78
N GLN A 434 -18.42 21.25 3.78
CA GLN A 434 -18.03 22.07 4.95
C GLN A 434 -19.16 23.01 5.39
N HIS A 435 -19.86 23.63 4.45
CA HIS A 435 -21.02 24.46 4.76
C HIS A 435 -22.18 23.64 5.37
N GLN A 436 -22.46 22.45 4.85
CA GLN A 436 -23.46 21.54 5.42
C GLN A 436 -23.10 21.10 6.84
N LEU A 437 -21.83 20.77 7.09
CA LEU A 437 -21.32 20.43 8.42
C LEU A 437 -21.50 21.59 9.41
N SER A 438 -21.16 22.81 8.98
CA SER A 438 -21.36 24.04 9.77
C SER A 438 -22.82 24.26 10.15
N CYS A 439 -23.73 24.14 9.18
CA CYS A 439 -25.17 24.30 9.41
C CYS A 439 -25.72 23.25 10.38
N SER A 440 -25.30 21.98 10.25
CA SER A 440 -25.75 20.90 11.14
C SER A 440 -25.28 21.09 12.59
N LEU A 441 -24.03 21.51 12.81
CA LEU A 441 -23.53 21.81 14.15
C LEU A 441 -24.21 23.03 14.77
N GLN A 442 -24.47 24.07 13.98
CA GLN A 442 -25.21 25.24 14.47
C GLN A 442 -26.62 24.86 14.93
N ASN A 443 -27.33 24.05 14.13
CA ASN A 443 -28.66 23.55 14.48
C ASN A 443 -28.64 22.65 15.73
N GLN A 444 -27.62 21.80 15.87
CA GLN A 444 -27.40 21.01 17.08
C GLN A 444 -27.19 21.91 18.31
N SER A 445 -26.30 22.91 18.21
CA SER A 445 -26.02 23.83 19.32
C SER A 445 -27.28 24.60 19.76
N GLN A 446 -28.17 24.96 18.83
CA GLN A 446 -29.43 25.63 19.12
C GLN A 446 -30.46 24.68 19.75
N GLN A 447 -30.50 23.42 19.35
CA GLN A 447 -31.36 22.39 19.96
C GLN A 447 -30.89 22.02 21.37
N VAL A 448 -29.57 21.90 21.60
CA VAL A 448 -28.97 21.64 22.91
C VAL A 448 -29.32 22.75 23.91
N ARG A 449 -29.35 24.01 23.48
CA ARG A 449 -29.79 25.14 24.33
C ARG A 449 -31.29 25.11 24.68
N ARG A 450 -32.12 24.41 23.91
CA ARG A 450 -33.58 24.36 24.07
C ARG A 450 -34.08 23.14 24.87
N SER A 451 -33.27 22.09 25.03
CA SER A 451 -33.69 20.82 25.66
C SER A 451 -32.88 20.53 26.94
N ALA A 452 -33.43 20.91 28.10
CA ALA A 452 -32.77 20.78 29.40
C ALA A 452 -33.01 19.43 30.13
N SER A 453 -33.79 18.48 29.59
CA SER A 453 -34.33 17.36 30.41
C SER A 453 -34.49 15.98 29.72
N GLY A 454 -33.98 15.74 28.51
CA GLY A 454 -34.14 14.44 27.81
C GLY A 454 -32.82 13.70 27.55
N GLY A 455 -32.78 12.39 27.79
CA GLY A 455 -31.62 11.52 27.51
C GLY A 455 -31.05 11.72 26.11
N ARG A 456 -29.75 12.04 26.04
CA ARG A 456 -29.05 12.48 24.83
C ARG A 456 -28.67 11.26 23.97
N LYS A 457 -29.21 11.15 22.76
CA LYS A 457 -28.60 10.30 21.72
C LYS A 457 -27.44 11.06 21.09
N SER A 458 -26.29 10.41 20.88
CA SER A 458 -25.18 11.01 20.14
C SER A 458 -25.64 11.34 18.71
N MET A 459 -25.21 12.49 18.19
CA MET A 459 -25.48 12.90 16.81
C MET A 459 -24.44 12.27 15.90
N ARG A 460 -24.90 11.58 14.86
CA ARG A 460 -24.03 10.95 13.86
C ARG A 460 -24.37 11.43 12.47
N ILE A 461 -23.34 11.79 11.72
CA ILE A 461 -23.45 12.24 10.33
C ILE A 461 -23.03 11.10 9.41
N ILE A 462 -23.88 10.74 8.45
CA ILE A 462 -23.52 9.81 7.38
C ILE A 462 -23.28 10.62 6.11
N VAL A 463 -22.07 10.57 5.58
CA VAL A 463 -21.71 11.20 4.30
C VAL A 463 -21.72 10.13 3.22
N VAL A 464 -22.72 10.18 2.34
CA VAL A 464 -22.80 9.32 1.15
C VAL A 464 -22.01 10.00 0.03
N VAL A 465 -20.80 9.50 -0.22
CA VAL A 465 -19.86 10.09 -1.17
C VAL A 465 -20.41 9.97 -2.60
N PRO A 466 -20.45 11.05 -3.38
CA PRO A 466 -20.99 10.99 -4.72
C PRO A 466 -20.01 10.33 -5.70
N GLY A 467 -20.56 9.53 -6.61
CA GLY A 467 -19.87 9.17 -7.85
C GLY A 467 -18.54 8.45 -7.70
N TYR A 468 -17.55 8.96 -8.44
CA TYR A 468 -16.18 8.46 -8.56
C TYR A 468 -15.19 9.31 -7.74
N THR A 469 -15.66 9.92 -6.65
CA THR A 469 -14.85 10.78 -5.79
C THR A 469 -13.83 9.98 -4.99
N GLU A 470 -12.63 10.53 -4.82
CA GLU A 470 -11.58 9.97 -3.99
C GLU A 470 -11.85 10.21 -2.50
N ILE A 471 -11.64 9.18 -1.67
CA ILE A 471 -11.91 9.25 -0.21
C ILE A 471 -11.04 10.31 0.45
N ILE A 472 -9.83 10.49 -0.06
CA ILE A 472 -8.84 11.47 0.44
C ILE A 472 -9.44 12.89 0.43
N ASP A 473 -10.14 13.27 -0.63
CA ASP A 473 -10.72 14.62 -0.74
C ASP A 473 -11.85 14.83 0.26
N VAL A 474 -12.65 13.79 0.55
CA VAL A 474 -13.72 13.82 1.55
C VAL A 474 -13.13 13.92 2.96
N VAL A 475 -12.15 13.07 3.28
CA VAL A 475 -11.47 13.07 4.59
C VAL A 475 -10.77 14.41 4.83
N ARG A 476 -10.11 14.97 3.81
CA ARG A 476 -9.50 16.30 3.87
C ARG A 476 -10.54 17.38 4.09
N ALA A 477 -11.69 17.32 3.43
CA ALA A 477 -12.75 18.31 3.61
C ALA A 477 -13.28 18.33 5.05
N VAL A 478 -13.34 17.17 5.73
CA VAL A 478 -13.73 17.06 7.14
C VAL A 478 -12.64 17.57 8.07
N HIS A 479 -11.38 17.13 7.90
CA HIS A 479 -10.27 17.51 8.79
C HIS A 479 -9.81 18.97 8.61
N SER A 480 -9.82 19.48 7.38
CA SER A 480 -9.36 20.83 7.03
C SER A 480 -10.53 21.82 6.94
N HIS A 481 -11.46 21.75 7.90
CA HIS A 481 -12.58 22.69 7.96
C HIS A 481 -12.06 24.12 8.22
N PRO A 482 -12.59 25.17 7.55
CA PRO A 482 -12.15 26.56 7.76
C PRO A 482 -12.21 27.00 9.23
N ASP A 483 -13.26 26.59 9.94
CA ASP A 483 -13.40 26.83 11.38
C ASP A 483 -12.74 25.71 12.19
N ARG A 484 -11.65 26.03 12.89
CA ARG A 484 -10.90 25.08 13.75
C ARG A 484 -11.74 24.49 14.88
N ASN A 485 -12.67 25.26 15.44
CA ASN A 485 -13.57 24.79 16.51
C ASN A 485 -14.51 23.67 16.02
N ILE A 486 -14.96 23.76 14.77
CA ILE A 486 -15.80 22.74 14.13
C ILE A 486 -14.97 21.49 13.83
N ALA A 487 -13.75 21.67 13.31
CA ALA A 487 -12.83 20.56 13.07
C ALA A 487 -12.52 19.75 14.34
N ALA A 488 -12.30 20.43 15.49
CA ALA A 488 -12.00 19.76 16.76
C ALA A 488 -13.18 18.96 17.35
N GLN A 489 -14.41 19.31 16.96
CA GLN A 489 -15.64 18.63 17.39
C GLN A 489 -16.05 17.49 16.46
N MET A 490 -15.38 17.32 15.32
CA MET A 490 -15.68 16.33 14.30
C MET A 490 -14.65 15.22 14.31
N ASP A 491 -15.09 13.98 14.48
CA ASP A 491 -14.24 12.80 14.35
C ASP A 491 -14.77 11.91 13.22
N ILE A 492 -13.87 11.31 12.44
CA ILE A 492 -14.25 10.28 11.47
C ILE A 492 -14.20 8.94 12.18
N GLY A 493 -15.35 8.25 12.24
CA GLY A 493 -15.44 6.98 12.96
C GLY A 493 -15.03 5.78 12.11
N ALA A 494 -15.67 5.63 10.97
CA ALA A 494 -15.42 4.54 10.04
C ALA A 494 -15.67 4.97 8.60
N VAL A 495 -14.87 4.40 7.69
CA VAL A 495 -15.07 4.50 6.24
C VAL A 495 -15.45 3.13 5.70
N THR A 496 -16.64 3.05 5.10
CA THR A 496 -17.16 1.82 4.50
C THR A 496 -17.37 2.01 3.00
N VAL A 497 -16.83 1.09 2.20
CA VAL A 497 -16.94 1.13 0.74
C VAL A 497 -17.90 0.05 0.26
N CYS A 498 -18.97 0.46 -0.39
CA CYS A 498 -19.92 -0.45 -1.02
C CYS A 498 -19.40 -0.87 -2.39
N VAL A 499 -19.39 -2.18 -2.64
CA VAL A 499 -18.88 -2.80 -3.86
C VAL A 499 -19.92 -3.73 -4.43
N ASN A 500 -20.33 -3.46 -5.67
CA ASN A 500 -21.14 -4.42 -6.43
C ASN A 500 -20.19 -5.31 -7.25
N PRO A 501 -20.11 -6.63 -6.98
CA PRO A 501 -19.17 -7.53 -7.65
C PRO A 501 -19.38 -7.57 -9.18
N ASP A 502 -20.62 -7.38 -9.65
CA ASP A 502 -20.96 -7.39 -11.08
C ASP A 502 -20.55 -6.08 -11.81
N ASN A 503 -20.26 -5.02 -11.05
CA ASN A 503 -19.86 -3.71 -11.57
C ASN A 503 -18.41 -3.33 -11.19
N SER A 504 -17.62 -4.30 -10.73
CA SER A 504 -16.26 -4.05 -10.21
C SER A 504 -15.17 -4.05 -11.29
N PHE A 505 -15.40 -4.76 -12.40
CA PHE A 505 -14.42 -4.96 -13.46
C PHE A 505 -14.86 -4.32 -14.78
N LEU A 506 -13.95 -3.59 -15.40
CA LEU A 506 -13.98 -3.17 -16.80
C LEU A 506 -13.68 -4.36 -17.73
N GLU A 507 -13.74 -4.13 -19.04
CA GLU A 507 -13.28 -5.10 -20.04
C GLU A 507 -11.84 -5.58 -19.74
N ASN A 508 -11.51 -6.81 -20.15
CA ASN A 508 -10.23 -7.46 -19.86
C ASN A 508 -9.90 -7.66 -18.38
N ARG A 509 -10.90 -7.57 -17.48
CA ARG A 509 -10.77 -7.81 -16.03
C ARG A 509 -9.91 -6.77 -15.29
N PHE A 510 -9.80 -5.56 -15.84
CA PHE A 510 -9.25 -4.42 -15.10
C PHE A 510 -10.26 -3.99 -14.02
N MET A 511 -9.83 -3.84 -12.76
CA MET A 511 -10.71 -3.27 -11.74
C MET A 511 -10.93 -1.78 -12.05
N PHE A 512 -12.11 -1.25 -11.75
CA PHE A 512 -12.35 0.19 -11.84
C PHE A 512 -11.27 0.95 -11.05
N PRO A 513 -10.51 1.89 -11.65
CA PRO A 513 -9.39 2.52 -10.96
C PRO A 513 -9.78 3.28 -9.70
N THR A 514 -10.89 4.00 -9.75
CA THR A 514 -11.47 4.71 -8.60
C THR A 514 -11.93 3.73 -7.52
N LEU A 515 -12.45 2.56 -7.91
CA LEU A 515 -12.80 1.51 -6.95
C LEU A 515 -11.55 0.93 -6.28
N TRP A 516 -10.47 0.78 -7.05
CA TRP A 516 -9.18 0.33 -6.54
C TRP A 516 -8.58 1.32 -5.54
N ASN A 517 -8.64 2.62 -5.83
CA ASN A 517 -8.22 3.69 -4.92
C ASN A 517 -9.10 3.74 -3.66
N GLN A 518 -10.40 3.51 -3.82
CA GLN A 518 -11.33 3.34 -2.71
C GLN A 518 -11.10 2.05 -1.89
N CYS A 519 -10.10 1.21 -2.21
CA CYS A 519 -9.78 0.01 -1.41
C CYS A 519 -8.39 0.11 -0.75
N LEU A 520 -7.74 1.28 -0.76
CA LEU A 520 -6.40 1.47 -0.21
C LEU A 520 -6.36 1.32 1.31
N GLU A 521 -5.24 0.79 1.81
CA GLU A 521 -4.94 0.66 3.24
C GLU A 521 -4.79 2.03 3.91
N GLY A 522 -5.19 2.12 5.18
CA GLY A 522 -5.21 3.38 5.93
C GLY A 522 -6.41 4.30 5.63
N TRP A 523 -7.10 4.10 4.50
CA TRP A 523 -8.24 4.92 4.06
C TRP A 523 -9.61 4.25 4.26
N VAL A 524 -9.65 2.92 4.33
CA VAL A 524 -10.90 2.16 4.41
C VAL A 524 -10.84 1.10 5.50
N ASN A 525 -11.88 1.09 6.33
CA ASN A 525 -12.05 0.12 7.42
C ASN A 525 -12.82 -1.11 6.96
N ASN A 526 -13.90 -0.89 6.21
CA ASN A 526 -14.84 -1.93 5.85
C ASN A 526 -15.13 -1.92 4.34
N ILE A 527 -15.16 -3.08 3.72
CA ILE A 527 -15.64 -3.27 2.35
C ILE A 527 -16.91 -4.10 2.41
N LEU A 528 -17.98 -3.54 1.86
CA LEU A 528 -19.31 -4.12 1.87
C LEU A 528 -19.67 -4.59 0.46
N PHE A 529 -19.66 -5.91 0.24
CA PHE A 529 -20.16 -6.48 -1.00
C PHE A 529 -21.68 -6.50 -1.01
N ILE A 530 -22.29 -5.77 -1.94
CA ILE A 530 -23.76 -5.75 -2.11
C ILE A 530 -24.08 -6.50 -3.41
N ALA A 531 -24.71 -7.67 -3.28
CA ALA A 531 -25.10 -8.50 -4.41
C ALA A 531 -26.61 -8.77 -4.39
N SER A 532 -27.25 -8.63 -5.56
CA SER A 532 -28.70 -8.82 -5.71
C SER A 532 -29.15 -10.26 -5.45
N LYS A 533 -28.30 -11.27 -5.74
CA LYS A 533 -28.59 -12.70 -5.47
C LYS A 533 -27.32 -13.45 -5.08
N LYS A 534 -27.48 -14.43 -4.19
CA LYS A 534 -26.45 -15.42 -3.85
C LYS A 534 -26.35 -16.45 -4.98
N SER A 535 -25.47 -16.19 -5.95
CA SER A 535 -25.14 -17.10 -7.05
C SER A 535 -23.69 -17.59 -6.95
N GLU A 536 -23.38 -18.77 -7.48
CA GLU A 536 -22.00 -19.29 -7.51
C GLU A 536 -21.04 -18.34 -8.24
N LYS A 537 -21.51 -17.69 -9.32
CA LYS A 537 -20.74 -16.68 -10.06
C LYS A 537 -20.36 -15.50 -9.16
N ASN A 538 -21.33 -14.98 -8.40
CA ASN A 538 -21.11 -13.84 -7.50
C ASN A 538 -20.17 -14.21 -6.36
N LEU A 539 -20.33 -15.41 -5.79
CA LEU A 539 -19.42 -15.90 -4.74
C LEU A 539 -17.98 -16.05 -5.24
N HIS A 540 -17.79 -16.55 -6.47
CA HIS A 540 -16.46 -16.64 -7.06
C HIS A 540 -15.85 -15.26 -7.34
N LEU A 541 -16.65 -14.29 -7.84
CA LEU A 541 -16.21 -12.92 -8.06
C LEU A 541 -15.84 -12.22 -6.74
N ILE A 542 -16.67 -12.37 -5.71
CA ILE A 542 -16.39 -11.82 -4.36
C ILE A 542 -15.06 -12.36 -3.84
N LYS A 543 -14.83 -13.68 -3.87
CA LYS A 543 -13.55 -14.28 -3.45
C LYS A 543 -12.36 -13.73 -4.24
N LYS A 544 -12.53 -13.54 -5.54
CA LYS A 544 -11.49 -12.97 -6.40
C LYS A 544 -11.18 -11.51 -6.06
N ILE A 545 -12.21 -10.68 -5.85
CA ILE A 545 -12.03 -9.27 -5.46
C ILE A 545 -11.42 -9.21 -4.07
N GLU A 546 -11.91 -10.01 -3.12
CA GLU A 546 -11.36 -10.16 -1.78
C GLU A 546 -9.85 -10.47 -1.82
N GLN A 547 -9.42 -11.44 -2.64
CA GLN A 547 -7.99 -11.75 -2.80
C GLN A 547 -7.18 -10.57 -3.36
N LEU A 548 -7.76 -9.76 -4.26
CA LEU A 548 -7.09 -8.59 -4.81
C LEU A 548 -6.99 -7.46 -3.79
N VAL A 549 -8.07 -7.22 -3.05
CA VAL A 549 -8.15 -6.21 -1.99
C VAL A 549 -7.20 -6.57 -0.85
N LYS A 550 -7.22 -7.82 -0.37
CA LYS A 550 -6.35 -8.27 0.72
C LYS A 550 -4.86 -8.13 0.42
N LYS A 551 -4.45 -8.15 -0.86
CA LYS A 551 -3.06 -7.86 -1.25
C LYS A 551 -2.65 -6.40 -1.05
N LYS A 552 -3.61 -5.47 -1.02
CA LYS A 552 -3.37 -4.03 -0.87
C LYS A 552 -3.74 -3.49 0.50
N ASN A 553 -4.75 -4.07 1.13
CA ASN A 553 -5.21 -3.71 2.46
C ASN A 553 -5.50 -5.01 3.21
N HIS A 554 -4.53 -5.43 4.03
CA HIS A 554 -4.62 -6.69 4.77
C HIS A 554 -5.56 -6.58 5.99
N GLN A 555 -5.78 -5.36 6.48
CA GLN A 555 -6.51 -5.04 7.71
C GLN A 555 -8.00 -4.75 7.49
N VAL A 556 -8.48 -4.76 6.24
CA VAL A 556 -9.86 -4.41 5.92
C VAL A 556 -10.85 -5.50 6.35
N ASN A 557 -11.96 -5.09 6.96
CA ASN A 557 -13.08 -5.97 7.24
C ASN A 557 -13.91 -6.16 5.98
N ILE A 558 -14.19 -7.40 5.61
CA ILE A 558 -15.01 -7.72 4.44
C ILE A 558 -16.36 -8.22 4.89
N LEU A 559 -17.39 -7.46 4.55
CA LEU A 559 -18.80 -7.71 4.86
C LEU A 559 -19.54 -8.06 3.57
N THR A 560 -20.55 -8.93 3.65
CA THR A 560 -21.35 -9.31 2.47
C THR A 560 -22.84 -9.21 2.77
N VAL A 561 -23.55 -8.49 1.92
CA VAL A 561 -25.00 -8.30 1.98
C VAL A 561 -25.63 -8.92 0.74
N PHE A 562 -26.54 -9.87 0.98
CA PHE A 562 -27.40 -10.44 -0.05
C PHE A 562 -28.83 -9.93 0.16
N ASP A 563 -29.48 -9.50 -0.92
CA ASP A 563 -30.90 -9.11 -0.90
C ASP A 563 -31.26 -8.03 0.14
N GLY A 564 -30.32 -7.12 0.40
CA GLY A 564 -30.51 -6.02 1.38
C GLY A 564 -30.54 -6.45 2.84
N GLN A 565 -30.27 -7.72 3.16
CA GLN A 565 -30.21 -8.22 4.53
C GLN A 565 -28.76 -8.20 5.04
N LEU A 566 -28.52 -7.37 6.06
CA LEU A 566 -27.32 -7.44 6.88
C LEU A 566 -27.49 -8.59 7.87
N ASN A 567 -26.56 -9.53 7.84
CA ASN A 567 -26.55 -10.63 8.80
C ASN A 567 -25.78 -10.15 10.04
N MET A 568 -26.45 -10.03 11.19
CA MET A 568 -25.90 -9.77 12.54
C MET A 568 -25.71 -8.30 12.98
N SER A 569 -25.89 -8.08 14.29
CA SER A 569 -25.62 -6.82 14.98
C SER A 569 -24.15 -6.43 14.98
N SER A 570 -23.24 -7.41 14.97
CA SER A 570 -21.79 -7.19 14.91
C SER A 570 -21.34 -6.43 13.67
N ASP A 571 -21.99 -6.67 12.52
CA ASP A 571 -21.64 -6.03 11.25
C ASP A 571 -22.05 -4.55 11.25
N ILE A 572 -23.13 -4.22 11.95
CA ILE A 572 -23.59 -2.84 12.15
C ILE A 572 -22.60 -2.10 13.05
N ASP A 573 -22.12 -2.73 14.12
CA ASP A 573 -21.14 -2.13 15.03
C ASP A 573 -19.82 -1.81 14.32
N LEU A 574 -19.38 -2.65 13.38
CA LEU A 574 -18.19 -2.39 12.57
C LEU A 574 -18.36 -1.17 11.64
N ILE A 575 -19.54 -0.98 11.05
CA ILE A 575 -19.85 0.19 10.20
C ILE A 575 -20.03 1.46 11.05
N LEU A 576 -20.52 1.32 12.28
CA LEU A 576 -20.80 2.40 13.22
C LEU A 576 -19.68 2.67 14.22
N SER A 577 -18.51 2.07 14.06
CA SER A 577 -17.43 2.31 15.01
C SER A 577 -17.07 3.80 15.08
N GLU A 578 -16.67 4.24 16.27
CA GLU A 578 -16.37 5.65 16.56
C GLU A 578 -14.92 6.02 16.33
N ASN A 579 -14.01 5.03 16.39
CA ASN A 579 -12.57 5.27 16.35
C ASN A 579 -11.81 4.37 15.36
N SER A 580 -12.48 3.48 14.61
CA SER A 580 -11.76 2.53 13.75
C SER A 580 -10.93 3.21 12.68
N PHE A 581 -11.34 4.37 12.16
CA PHE A 581 -10.57 5.10 11.14
C PHE A 581 -9.28 5.74 11.68
N ASN A 582 -9.23 6.01 12.99
CA ASN A 582 -8.12 6.69 13.66
C ASN A 582 -7.28 5.74 14.51
N THR A 583 -7.26 4.45 14.20
CA THR A 583 -6.30 3.52 14.79
C THR A 583 -4.88 3.85 14.33
N GLU A 584 -3.92 3.66 15.22
CA GLU A 584 -2.50 4.01 14.98
C GLU A 584 -1.93 3.30 13.75
N GLU A 585 -2.32 2.04 13.53
CA GLU A 585 -1.93 1.25 12.36
C GLU A 585 -2.45 1.85 11.05
N LEU A 586 -3.73 2.25 10.99
CA LEU A 586 -4.31 2.85 9.79
C LEU A 586 -3.79 4.26 9.54
N ILE A 587 -3.54 5.04 10.59
CA ILE A 587 -2.85 6.34 10.48
C ILE A 587 -1.46 6.12 9.89
N ARG A 588 -0.68 5.16 10.42
CA ARG A 588 0.65 4.82 9.91
C ARG A 588 0.60 4.44 8.43
N SER A 589 -0.26 3.50 8.04
CA SER A 589 -0.39 3.07 6.65
C SER A 589 -0.83 4.21 5.73
N ARG A 590 -1.75 5.08 6.17
CA ARG A 590 -2.22 6.26 5.40
C ARG A 590 -1.08 7.21 5.05
N HIS A 591 -0.24 7.54 6.03
CA HIS A 591 0.87 8.47 5.86
C HIS A 591 2.05 7.87 5.08
N LEU A 592 2.27 6.56 5.17
CA LEU A 592 3.29 5.86 4.39
C LEU A 592 2.89 5.71 2.92
N ILE A 593 1.61 5.40 2.64
CA ILE A 593 1.09 5.25 1.29
C ILE A 593 0.95 6.62 0.63
N THR A 594 0.20 7.53 1.25
CA THR A 594 -0.06 8.86 0.68
C THR A 594 0.59 9.95 1.54
N PRO A 595 1.91 10.20 1.38
CA PRO A 595 2.57 11.27 2.12
C PRO A 595 1.95 12.62 1.75
N ASN A 596 1.81 13.50 2.75
CA ASN A 596 1.32 14.87 2.57
C ASN A 596 -0.07 14.97 1.94
N TRP A 597 -0.94 13.99 2.19
CA TRP A 597 -2.32 13.98 1.70
C TRP A 597 -3.15 15.19 2.16
N MET A 598 -2.73 15.91 3.20
CA MET A 598 -3.39 17.15 3.65
C MET A 598 -3.22 18.31 2.68
N ASP A 599 -2.13 18.34 1.90
CA ASP A 599 -1.91 19.36 0.88
C ASP A 599 -2.57 18.93 -0.45
N PRO A 600 -3.56 19.70 -0.96
CA PRO A 600 -4.27 19.37 -2.20
C PRO A 600 -3.40 19.48 -3.46
N GLN A 601 -2.26 20.18 -3.43
CA GLN A 601 -1.37 20.29 -4.60
C GLN A 601 -0.50 19.04 -4.77
N THR A 602 -0.01 18.45 -3.68
CA THR A 602 0.85 17.26 -3.69
C THR A 602 0.07 15.96 -3.85
N SER A 603 -1.16 15.89 -3.34
CA SER A 603 -1.96 14.65 -3.36
C SER A 603 -2.43 14.24 -4.76
N LYS A 604 -2.68 15.22 -5.64
CA LYS A 604 -3.25 14.96 -6.97
C LYS A 604 -2.26 14.30 -7.93
N THR A 605 -0.95 14.45 -7.71
CA THR A 605 0.08 14.06 -8.68
C THR A 605 0.59 12.63 -8.53
N GLN A 606 0.33 11.94 -7.42
CA GLN A 606 0.88 10.60 -7.16
C GLN A 606 -0.07 9.44 -7.50
N TYR A 607 -1.38 9.67 -7.57
CA TYR A 607 -2.40 8.62 -7.81
C TYR A 607 -3.37 8.91 -8.95
N SER A 608 -3.21 10.04 -9.65
CA SER A 608 -4.02 10.37 -10.84
C SER A 608 -3.50 9.64 -12.07
N ALA A 609 -3.66 8.32 -12.07
CA ALA A 609 -3.55 7.52 -13.27
C ALA A 609 -4.71 6.53 -13.28
N ALA A 610 -5.85 6.94 -13.84
CA ALA A 610 -6.58 6.17 -14.84
C ALA A 610 -7.96 6.78 -15.15
N VAL A 611 -8.19 6.95 -16.45
CA VAL A 611 -9.48 7.11 -17.14
C VAL A 611 -10.51 7.98 -16.37
N PRO A 612 -10.55 9.30 -16.60
CA PRO A 612 -11.54 10.16 -15.94
C PRO A 612 -12.95 9.77 -16.41
N VAL A 613 -13.79 9.33 -15.47
CA VAL A 613 -15.20 9.11 -15.71
C VAL A 613 -15.94 10.40 -15.44
N MET A 614 -16.52 10.99 -16.48
CA MET A 614 -17.24 12.26 -16.43
C MET A 614 -18.75 12.05 -16.44
N ASP A 615 -19.49 13.01 -15.87
CA ASP A 615 -20.95 13.08 -15.92
C ASP A 615 -21.42 14.08 -16.98
N VAL A 616 -22.32 13.63 -17.86
CA VAL A 616 -23.00 14.50 -18.83
C VAL A 616 -24.51 14.50 -18.55
N LYS A 617 -25.04 15.64 -18.13
CA LYS A 617 -26.47 15.87 -17.88
C LYS A 617 -27.17 16.37 -19.16
N LEU A 618 -28.29 15.74 -19.51
CA LEU A 618 -29.20 16.15 -20.56
C LEU A 618 -30.59 16.39 -19.98
N VAL A 619 -31.13 17.60 -20.17
CA VAL A 619 -32.49 17.98 -19.74
C VAL A 619 -33.38 18.12 -20.97
N PHE A 620 -34.59 17.56 -20.94
CA PHE A 620 -35.52 17.52 -22.07
C PHE A 620 -36.99 17.57 -21.63
N ASP A 621 -37.86 17.95 -22.56
CA ASP A 621 -39.29 18.24 -22.33
C ASP A 621 -40.24 17.06 -22.61
N LYS A 622 -39.89 16.15 -23.53
CA LYS A 622 -40.81 15.13 -24.02
C LYS A 622 -40.77 13.79 -23.30
N GLN A 623 -41.89 13.08 -23.38
CA GLN A 623 -42.06 11.71 -22.88
C GLN A 623 -41.38 10.69 -23.78
N LEU A 624 -40.73 9.68 -23.18
CA LEU A 624 -40.05 8.61 -23.92
C LEU A 624 -40.94 7.36 -24.08
N ASP A 625 -40.64 6.56 -25.10
CA ASP A 625 -41.22 5.22 -25.25
C ASP A 625 -40.44 4.23 -24.38
N LYS A 626 -41.11 3.66 -23.35
CA LYS A 626 -40.48 2.77 -22.37
C LYS A 626 -39.85 1.53 -23.03
N THR A 627 -40.50 0.95 -24.03
CA THR A 627 -40.01 -0.27 -24.70
C THR A 627 -38.77 -0.01 -25.54
N LEU A 628 -38.78 1.05 -26.35
CA LEU A 628 -37.61 1.45 -27.15
C LEU A 628 -36.45 1.88 -26.26
N PHE A 629 -36.74 2.64 -25.19
CA PHE A 629 -35.72 3.11 -24.26
C PHE A 629 -35.00 1.95 -23.56
N ILE A 630 -35.73 0.96 -23.03
CA ILE A 630 -35.14 -0.22 -22.39
C ILE A 630 -34.29 -1.01 -23.39
N GLN A 631 -34.79 -1.23 -24.62
CA GLN A 631 -34.06 -1.94 -25.66
C GLN A 631 -32.72 -1.24 -25.99
N ARG A 632 -32.71 0.09 -26.05
CA ARG A 632 -31.49 0.87 -26.31
C ARG A 632 -30.52 0.83 -25.14
N LEU A 633 -31.01 0.91 -23.90
CA LEU A 633 -30.17 0.76 -22.71
C LEU A 633 -29.48 -0.60 -22.66
N THR A 634 -30.22 -1.69 -22.91
CA THR A 634 -29.64 -3.04 -22.92
C THR A 634 -28.56 -3.22 -23.99
N GLY A 635 -28.66 -2.49 -25.11
CA GLY A 635 -27.66 -2.50 -26.17
C GLY A 635 -26.35 -1.77 -25.83
N LEU A 636 -26.31 -0.93 -24.78
CA LEU A 636 -25.11 -0.19 -24.40
C LEU A 636 -23.95 -1.11 -23.98
N LYS A 637 -24.26 -2.29 -23.44
CA LYS A 637 -23.24 -3.26 -23.03
C LYS A 637 -22.43 -3.80 -24.20
N GLU A 638 -23.08 -4.00 -25.35
CA GLU A 638 -22.42 -4.51 -26.57
C GLU A 638 -21.59 -3.42 -27.28
N GLN A 639 -21.79 -2.15 -26.91
CA GLN A 639 -21.09 -1.00 -27.46
C GLN A 639 -19.83 -0.63 -26.65
N LEU A 640 -19.54 -1.34 -25.56
CA LEU A 640 -18.34 -1.09 -24.77
C LEU A 640 -17.10 -1.45 -25.60
N VAL A 641 -16.12 -0.55 -25.56
CA VAL A 641 -14.83 -0.69 -26.25
C VAL A 641 -13.72 -0.87 -25.22
N GLY A 642 -12.69 -1.63 -25.55
CA GLY A 642 -11.50 -1.79 -24.72
C GLY A 642 -10.70 -0.49 -24.57
N TYR A 643 -9.56 -0.56 -23.85
CA TYR A 643 -8.68 0.60 -23.63
C TYR A 643 -8.40 1.34 -24.95
N PRO A 644 -8.63 2.67 -25.05
CA PRO A 644 -8.76 3.67 -23.97
C PRO A 644 -10.19 3.94 -23.46
N PHE A 645 -11.17 3.07 -23.74
CA PHE A 645 -12.56 3.14 -23.26
C PHE A 645 -13.35 4.38 -23.71
N HIS A 646 -12.98 5.00 -24.84
CA HIS A 646 -13.60 6.22 -25.33
C HIS A 646 -15.07 6.01 -25.72
N GLY A 647 -15.97 6.87 -25.22
CA GLY A 647 -17.41 6.78 -25.47
C GLY A 647 -18.16 5.75 -24.62
N ASN A 648 -17.47 5.01 -23.75
CA ASN A 648 -18.11 4.00 -22.91
C ASN A 648 -19.02 4.63 -21.85
N ILE A 649 -20.26 4.16 -21.77
CA ILE A 649 -21.25 4.56 -20.77
C ILE A 649 -21.38 3.44 -19.74
N TYR A 650 -21.03 3.73 -18.47
CA TYR A 650 -21.06 2.73 -17.40
C TYR A 650 -22.31 2.82 -16.53
N HIS A 651 -22.87 4.02 -16.38
CA HIS A 651 -24.02 4.26 -15.53
C HIS A 651 -24.92 5.37 -16.10
N VAL A 652 -26.23 5.16 -16.06
CA VAL A 652 -27.24 6.14 -16.49
C VAL A 652 -28.23 6.34 -15.36
N ARG A 653 -28.48 7.58 -14.95
CA ARG A 653 -29.49 7.92 -13.95
C ARG A 653 -30.35 9.09 -14.39
N GLY A 654 -31.56 9.23 -13.85
CA GLY A 654 -32.33 10.45 -14.08
C GLY A 654 -33.81 10.32 -13.72
N GLN A 655 -34.58 11.33 -14.09
CA GLN A 655 -36.03 11.35 -13.95
C GLN A 655 -36.66 11.51 -15.32
N VAL A 656 -37.49 10.56 -15.72
CA VAL A 656 -38.09 10.51 -17.06
C VAL A 656 -39.59 10.26 -16.94
N GLN A 657 -40.37 10.92 -17.79
CA GLN A 657 -41.77 10.59 -18.01
C GLN A 657 -41.94 9.65 -19.22
N PHE A 658 -42.70 8.57 -19.06
CA PHE A 658 -42.98 7.64 -20.16
C PHE A 658 -44.39 7.85 -20.73
N LEU A 659 -44.59 7.60 -22.03
CA LEU A 659 -45.86 7.84 -22.75
C LEU A 659 -47.11 7.20 -22.10
N LYS A 660 -46.95 6.10 -21.37
CA LYS A 660 -48.05 5.36 -20.71
C LYS A 660 -48.21 5.68 -19.22
N GLU A 661 -47.28 6.42 -18.63
CA GLU A 661 -47.21 6.68 -17.19
C GLU A 661 -47.34 8.18 -16.92
N LYS A 662 -48.36 8.59 -16.16
CA LYS A 662 -48.59 10.01 -15.84
C LYS A 662 -47.58 10.57 -14.82
N SER A 663 -47.04 9.71 -13.95
CA SER A 663 -46.04 10.05 -12.94
C SER A 663 -44.62 10.04 -13.50
N MET A 664 -43.75 10.91 -12.99
CA MET A 664 -42.32 10.83 -13.23
C MET A 664 -41.74 9.55 -12.63
N CYS A 665 -40.81 8.93 -13.35
CA CYS A 665 -40.07 7.76 -12.89
C CYS A 665 -38.61 8.12 -12.67
N GLU A 666 -38.07 7.74 -11.53
CA GLU A 666 -36.64 7.74 -11.27
C GLU A 666 -36.03 6.48 -11.87
N LEU A 667 -34.94 6.65 -12.60
CA LEU A 667 -34.27 5.61 -13.35
C LEU A 667 -32.82 5.49 -12.91
N GLN A 668 -32.36 4.25 -12.73
CA GLN A 668 -30.95 3.91 -12.59
C GLN A 668 -30.63 2.68 -13.42
N TYR A 669 -29.63 2.78 -14.29
CA TYR A 669 -29.17 1.69 -15.14
C TYR A 669 -27.66 1.53 -15.02
N ILE A 670 -27.23 0.30 -14.78
CA ILE A 670 -25.83 -0.10 -14.67
C ILE A 670 -25.49 -0.97 -15.88
N THR A 671 -24.60 -0.50 -16.75
CA THR A 671 -24.32 -1.13 -18.04
C THR A 671 -23.67 -2.52 -17.88
N LEU A 672 -22.70 -2.66 -16.98
CA LEU A 672 -21.93 -3.90 -16.82
C LEU A 672 -22.79 -5.06 -16.28
N SER A 673 -23.58 -4.79 -15.24
CA SER A 673 -24.50 -5.77 -14.65
C SER A 673 -25.83 -5.90 -15.41
N THR A 674 -26.10 -5.01 -16.38
CA THR A 674 -27.38 -4.87 -17.10
C THR A 674 -28.60 -4.69 -16.18
N GLN A 675 -28.37 -4.21 -14.96
CA GLN A 675 -29.44 -4.02 -13.98
C GLN A 675 -30.13 -2.67 -14.20
N LEU A 676 -31.46 -2.72 -14.29
CA LEU A 676 -32.33 -1.55 -14.44
C LEU A 676 -33.27 -1.44 -13.24
N ILE A 677 -33.24 -0.29 -12.57
CA ILE A 677 -34.12 0.05 -11.45
C ILE A 677 -35.00 1.23 -11.90
N ILE A 678 -36.31 1.07 -11.79
CA ILE A 678 -37.30 2.10 -12.12
C ILE A 678 -38.25 2.26 -10.94
N ASP A 679 -38.13 3.38 -10.23
CA ASP A 679 -38.99 3.72 -9.10
C ASP A 679 -39.92 4.88 -9.48
N LYS A 680 -41.18 4.82 -9.01
CA LYS A 680 -42.11 5.94 -9.22
C LYS A 680 -41.80 7.05 -8.22
N VAL A 681 -41.70 8.29 -8.69
CA VAL A 681 -41.45 9.43 -7.80
C VAL A 681 -42.71 9.71 -6.97
N THR A 682 -42.70 9.35 -5.70
CA THR A 682 -43.70 9.78 -4.72
C THR A 682 -43.38 11.20 -4.28
N LEU A 683 -44.19 12.18 -4.70
CA LEU A 683 -44.07 13.56 -4.21
C LEU A 683 -44.26 13.55 -2.69
N GLN A 684 -43.23 13.97 -1.93
CA GLN A 684 -43.41 14.26 -0.51
C GLN A 684 -44.36 15.46 -0.37
N PRO A 685 -45.31 15.45 0.58
CA PRO A 685 -46.16 16.60 0.83
C PRO A 685 -45.30 17.77 1.33
N GLN A 686 -45.18 18.82 0.52
CA GLN A 686 -44.47 20.05 0.89
C GLN A 686 -45.39 20.97 1.72
N PRO A 687 -44.80 21.79 2.62
CA PRO A 687 -45.55 22.82 3.34
C PRO A 687 -46.14 23.86 2.36
N PRO A 688 -47.32 24.42 2.66
CA PRO A 688 -48.03 25.32 1.76
C PRO A 688 -47.27 26.65 1.59
N GLY A 689 -46.89 27.00 0.35
CA GLY A 689 -46.36 28.34 0.02
C GLY A 689 -45.32 28.46 -1.10
N GLN A 690 -44.71 27.37 -1.59
CA GLN A 690 -43.73 27.45 -2.70
C GLN A 690 -44.41 27.30 -4.07
N LYS A 691 -44.28 28.32 -4.93
CA LYS A 691 -44.76 28.27 -6.33
C LYS A 691 -43.90 27.29 -7.14
N LEU A 692 -44.54 26.27 -7.73
CA LEU A 692 -43.93 25.33 -8.68
C LEU A 692 -43.59 26.05 -9.99
N GLN A 693 -42.30 26.22 -10.31
CA GLN A 693 -41.88 26.56 -11.69
C GLN A 693 -40.76 25.68 -12.25
N SER A 694 -40.19 24.73 -11.51
CA SER A 694 -39.01 23.94 -11.99
C SER A 694 -39.10 22.41 -11.84
N GLN A 695 -40.26 21.85 -11.45
CA GLN A 695 -40.36 20.41 -11.16
C GLN A 695 -40.76 19.50 -12.34
N GLN A 696 -41.03 20.01 -13.56
CA GLN A 696 -41.64 19.18 -14.63
C GLN A 696 -40.70 18.66 -15.73
N ASN A 697 -39.44 19.11 -15.81
CA ASN A 697 -38.57 18.67 -16.91
C ASN A 697 -37.92 17.31 -16.63
N SER A 698 -37.88 16.45 -17.66
CA SER A 698 -37.17 15.17 -17.61
C SER A 698 -35.68 15.39 -17.77
N PHE A 699 -34.85 14.60 -17.11
CA PHE A 699 -33.40 14.66 -17.27
C PHE A 699 -32.76 13.29 -17.15
N LEU A 700 -31.63 13.13 -17.82
CA LEU A 700 -30.75 11.97 -17.74
C LEU A 700 -29.30 12.42 -17.54
N VAL A 701 -28.57 11.73 -16.68
CA VAL A 701 -27.15 11.90 -16.43
C VAL A 701 -26.44 10.62 -16.85
N PHE A 702 -25.54 10.74 -17.81
CA PHE A 702 -24.70 9.67 -18.32
C PHE A 702 -23.31 9.78 -17.68
N SER A 703 -22.85 8.70 -17.06
CA SER A 703 -21.51 8.61 -16.47
C SER A 703 -20.65 7.67 -17.31
N GLY A 704 -19.51 8.16 -17.82
CA GLY A 704 -18.69 7.42 -18.77
C GLY A 704 -17.38 8.10 -19.09
N CYS A 705 -16.62 7.51 -20.02
CA CYS A 705 -15.28 7.97 -20.36
C CYS A 705 -15.29 8.73 -21.70
N HIS A 706 -14.80 9.97 -21.72
CA HIS A 706 -14.75 10.81 -22.92
C HIS A 706 -16.09 10.89 -23.67
N LEU A 707 -17.17 11.20 -22.94
CA LEU A 707 -18.52 11.23 -23.50
C LEU A 707 -18.75 12.49 -24.36
N ASN A 708 -19.31 12.30 -25.55
CA ASN A 708 -19.73 13.39 -26.42
C ASN A 708 -21.21 13.73 -26.21
N LYS A 709 -21.51 14.97 -25.79
CA LYS A 709 -22.87 15.45 -25.52
C LYS A 709 -23.79 15.33 -26.73
N ASP A 710 -23.29 15.58 -27.94
CA ASP A 710 -24.12 15.57 -29.15
C ASP A 710 -24.47 14.15 -29.61
N GLU A 711 -23.53 13.21 -29.49
CA GLU A 711 -23.81 11.79 -29.71
C GLU A 711 -24.88 11.29 -28.75
N LEU A 712 -24.81 11.65 -27.46
CA LEU A 712 -25.84 11.29 -26.48
C LEU A 712 -27.21 11.92 -26.81
N LYS A 713 -27.25 13.16 -27.29
CA LYS A 713 -28.50 13.79 -27.78
C LYS A 713 -29.08 12.99 -28.96
N THR A 714 -28.24 12.57 -29.92
CA THR A 714 -28.71 11.75 -31.06
C THR A 714 -29.20 10.38 -30.62
N TRP A 715 -28.50 9.74 -29.68
CA TRP A 715 -28.91 8.48 -29.08
C TRP A 715 -30.29 8.61 -28.43
N LEU A 716 -30.53 9.65 -27.64
CA LEU A 716 -31.82 9.87 -26.97
C LEU A 716 -32.96 10.10 -27.97
N LYS A 717 -32.70 10.78 -29.10
CA LYS A 717 -33.68 10.95 -30.18
C LYS A 717 -34.13 9.61 -30.77
N THR A 718 -33.28 8.58 -30.77
CA THR A 718 -33.67 7.24 -31.26
C THR A 718 -34.64 6.50 -30.33
N CYS A 719 -34.79 6.96 -29.08
CA CYS A 719 -35.73 6.41 -28.10
C CYS A 719 -37.16 6.95 -28.25
N LEU A 720 -37.38 7.90 -29.17
CA LEU A 720 -38.72 8.39 -29.51
C LEU A 720 -39.40 7.45 -30.51
N LYS A 721 -40.71 7.26 -30.32
CA LYS A 721 -41.54 6.59 -31.31
C LYS A 721 -41.75 7.50 -32.52
N LYS A 722 -41.30 7.05 -33.71
CA LYS A 722 -41.58 7.76 -34.98
C LYS A 722 -43.09 7.75 -35.25
N ILE A 723 -43.63 8.90 -35.64
CA ILE A 723 -45.05 9.04 -35.97
C ILE A 723 -45.22 8.55 -37.42
N GLY A 724 -45.54 7.27 -37.57
CA GLY A 724 -45.76 6.62 -38.87
C GLY A 724 -44.50 6.32 -39.70
N SER A 725 -44.63 5.44 -40.68
CA SER A 725 -43.60 5.14 -41.69
C SER A 725 -43.93 5.80 -43.03
N GLN A 726 -42.91 6.29 -43.72
CA GLN A 726 -43.07 6.77 -45.10
C GLN A 726 -43.48 5.61 -46.00
N LYS A 727 -44.41 5.86 -46.92
CA LYS A 727 -44.84 4.88 -47.92
C LYS A 727 -43.93 4.98 -49.15
N PRO A 728 -43.47 3.85 -49.73
CA PRO A 728 -42.70 3.88 -50.97
C PRO A 728 -43.56 4.35 -52.14
N LEU A 729 -42.94 4.99 -53.13
CA LEU A 729 -43.60 5.34 -54.38
C LEU A 729 -43.95 4.07 -55.16
N ILE A 730 -45.07 4.09 -55.87
CA ILE A 730 -45.59 2.98 -56.65
C ILE A 730 -45.05 3.11 -58.08
N ASP A 731 -44.31 2.08 -58.52
CA ASP A 731 -43.90 1.94 -59.91
C ASP A 731 -44.92 1.12 -60.73
N ARG A 732 -44.94 1.36 -62.04
CA ARG A 732 -45.84 0.69 -62.99
C ARG A 732 -45.77 -0.85 -62.93
N HIS A 733 -44.60 -1.39 -62.59
CA HIS A 733 -44.36 -2.83 -62.47
C HIS A 733 -44.90 -3.45 -61.18
N GLN A 734 -45.27 -2.64 -60.18
CA GLN A 734 -45.79 -3.10 -58.89
C GLN A 734 -47.34 -3.15 -58.85
N LEU A 735 -48.00 -2.75 -59.93
CA LEU A 735 -49.46 -2.79 -60.04
C LEU A 735 -49.95 -4.23 -60.27
N SER A 736 -50.82 -4.72 -59.40
CA SER A 736 -51.42 -6.05 -59.54
C SER A 736 -52.27 -6.15 -60.82
N ASN A 737 -52.21 -7.29 -61.51
CA ASN A 737 -53.03 -7.60 -62.70
C ASN A 737 -54.54 -7.41 -62.47
N LYS A 738 -55.03 -7.60 -61.22
CA LYS A 738 -56.45 -7.35 -60.87
C LYS A 738 -56.79 -5.85 -60.92
N LEU A 739 -55.85 -5.01 -60.52
CA LEU A 739 -56.00 -3.55 -60.43
C LEU A 739 -55.92 -2.92 -61.83
N VAL A 740 -55.02 -3.43 -62.69
CA VAL A 740 -54.96 -3.06 -64.11
C VAL A 740 -56.27 -3.36 -64.82
N ARG A 741 -56.88 -4.53 -64.58
CA ARG A 741 -58.20 -4.90 -65.15
C ARG A 741 -59.33 -3.99 -64.65
N LEU A 742 -59.29 -3.56 -63.39
CA LEU A 742 -60.27 -2.62 -62.83
C LEU A 742 -60.15 -1.23 -63.45
N ILE A 743 -58.92 -0.73 -63.64
CA ILE A 743 -58.66 0.54 -64.32
C ILE A 743 -59.15 0.45 -65.77
N GLN A 744 -58.82 -0.63 -66.47
CA GLN A 744 -59.30 -0.86 -67.84
C GLN A 744 -60.84 -0.90 -67.93
N LYS A 745 -61.52 -1.55 -66.97
CA LYS A 745 -62.99 -1.59 -66.92
C LYS A 745 -63.61 -0.24 -66.60
N ARG A 746 -62.94 0.61 -65.82
CA ARG A 746 -63.42 1.96 -65.47
C ARG A 746 -63.31 2.93 -66.65
N HIS A 747 -62.27 2.77 -67.47
CA HIS A 747 -62.00 3.60 -68.63
C HIS A 747 -62.43 2.96 -69.97
N SER A 748 -63.31 1.94 -69.94
CA SER A 748 -63.76 1.26 -71.17
C SER A 748 -64.73 2.08 -72.02
N VAL A 749 -65.30 3.15 -71.44
CA VAL A 749 -66.28 4.07 -72.07
C VAL A 749 -65.61 5.40 -72.48
N ASP A 750 -64.33 5.58 -72.17
CA ASP A 750 -63.61 6.81 -72.48
C ASP A 750 -63.38 6.93 -74.00
N GLN A 751 -63.29 8.17 -74.48
CA GLN A 751 -63.12 8.43 -75.91
C GLN A 751 -61.83 7.81 -76.43
N LEU A 752 -61.95 7.04 -77.51
CA LEU A 752 -60.82 6.40 -78.17
C LEU A 752 -59.99 7.44 -78.94
N PRO A 753 -58.68 7.22 -79.07
CA PRO A 753 -57.84 8.04 -79.94
C PRO A 753 -58.38 8.09 -81.37
N PRO A 754 -58.14 9.20 -82.11
CA PRO A 754 -58.51 9.30 -83.51
C PRO A 754 -58.01 8.09 -84.31
N GLY A 755 -58.93 7.41 -84.98
CA GLY A 755 -58.63 6.22 -85.78
C GLY A 755 -58.68 4.88 -85.05
N TRP A 756 -59.17 4.83 -83.80
CA TRP A 756 -59.46 3.58 -83.09
C TRP A 756 -60.97 3.42 -82.85
N PHE A 757 -61.49 2.21 -83.05
CA PHE A 757 -62.87 1.87 -82.72
C PHE A 757 -62.96 0.49 -82.05
N PHE A 758 -63.99 0.28 -81.23
CA PHE A 758 -64.21 -0.99 -80.53
C PHE A 758 -65.27 -1.82 -81.28
N ASN A 759 -64.91 -3.03 -81.69
CA ASN A 759 -65.78 -3.88 -82.52
C ASN A 759 -66.64 -4.88 -81.72
N GLY A 760 -66.74 -4.71 -80.40
CA GLY A 760 -67.46 -5.61 -79.50
C GLY A 760 -66.62 -6.75 -78.91
N GLN A 761 -65.45 -7.05 -79.48
CA GLN A 761 -64.50 -8.05 -78.95
C GLN A 761 -63.08 -7.51 -78.70
N SER A 762 -62.62 -6.52 -79.49
CA SER A 762 -61.26 -5.96 -79.42
C SER A 762 -61.22 -4.52 -79.94
N TYR A 763 -60.17 -3.77 -79.57
CA TYR A 763 -59.91 -2.43 -80.10
C TYR A 763 -59.17 -2.56 -81.43
N VAL A 764 -59.68 -1.92 -82.48
CA VAL A 764 -59.14 -2.02 -83.84
C VAL A 764 -58.81 -0.62 -84.36
N SER A 765 -57.58 -0.46 -84.87
CA SER A 765 -57.12 0.74 -85.57
C SER A 765 -57.64 0.76 -87.02
N LEU A 766 -57.82 1.95 -87.61
CA LEU A 766 -58.06 2.13 -89.05
C LEU A 766 -56.96 1.53 -89.93
N THR A 767 -55.76 1.32 -89.38
CA THR A 767 -54.63 0.63 -90.04
C THR A 767 -54.68 -0.89 -89.95
N GLY A 768 -55.68 -1.46 -89.26
CA GLY A 768 -55.89 -2.91 -89.12
C GLY A 768 -55.26 -3.55 -87.89
N GLU A 769 -54.51 -2.81 -87.06
CA GLU A 769 -53.94 -3.30 -85.80
C GLU A 769 -55.04 -3.60 -84.77
N ARG A 770 -54.92 -4.74 -84.06
CA ARG A 770 -55.88 -5.19 -83.05
C ARG A 770 -55.21 -5.25 -81.68
N SER A 771 -55.83 -4.63 -80.66
CA SER A 771 -55.39 -4.68 -79.27
C SER A 771 -56.49 -5.25 -78.37
N PRO A 772 -56.16 -6.20 -77.46
CA PRO A 772 -57.08 -6.68 -76.43
C PRO A 772 -57.25 -5.69 -75.27
N THR A 773 -56.46 -4.62 -75.22
CA THR A 773 -56.48 -3.60 -74.18
C THR A 773 -56.74 -2.21 -74.74
N HIS A 774 -57.32 -1.31 -73.95
CA HIS A 774 -57.60 0.05 -74.38
C HIS A 774 -56.30 0.72 -74.89
N PRO A 775 -56.29 1.38 -76.06
CA PRO A 775 -55.07 1.96 -76.64
C PRO A 775 -54.34 2.93 -75.69
N ASN A 776 -55.10 3.73 -74.93
CA ASN A 776 -54.56 4.65 -73.90
C ASN A 776 -54.34 4.01 -72.52
N LEU A 777 -54.39 2.67 -72.37
CA LEU A 777 -54.23 2.03 -71.06
C LEU A 777 -52.90 2.41 -70.40
N GLY A 778 -51.82 2.57 -71.18
CA GLY A 778 -50.55 3.08 -70.67
C GLY A 778 -50.69 4.44 -69.99
N GLN A 779 -51.36 5.40 -70.65
CA GLN A 779 -51.60 6.74 -70.11
C GLN A 779 -52.50 6.72 -68.88
N PHE A 780 -53.51 5.84 -68.83
CA PHE A 780 -54.38 5.69 -67.65
C PHE A 780 -53.63 5.11 -66.45
N LEU A 781 -52.74 4.15 -66.70
CA LEU A 781 -51.87 3.61 -65.65
C LEU A 781 -50.87 4.67 -65.18
N ASP A 782 -50.27 5.43 -66.09
CA ASP A 782 -49.33 6.51 -65.77
C ASP A 782 -50.03 7.67 -65.01
N HIS A 783 -51.27 7.99 -65.36
CA HIS A 783 -52.09 8.96 -64.63
C HIS A 783 -52.49 8.46 -63.24
N TYR A 784 -52.83 7.17 -63.11
CA TYR A 784 -53.16 6.54 -61.83
C TYR A 784 -51.93 6.47 -60.91
N THR A 785 -50.77 6.05 -61.42
CA THR A 785 -49.52 6.03 -60.65
C THR A 785 -49.11 7.45 -60.26
N ALA A 786 -49.19 8.42 -61.17
CA ALA A 786 -48.91 9.82 -60.85
C ALA A 786 -49.84 10.37 -59.75
N THR A 787 -51.14 10.07 -59.82
CA THR A 787 -52.11 10.50 -58.80
C THR A 787 -51.84 9.83 -57.45
N LYS A 788 -51.59 8.51 -57.43
CA LYS A 788 -51.26 7.79 -56.19
C LYS A 788 -49.92 8.19 -55.61
N ASN A 789 -48.91 8.43 -56.46
CA ASN A 789 -47.60 8.92 -56.03
C ASN A 789 -47.70 10.36 -55.50
N SER A 790 -48.57 11.20 -56.04
CA SER A 790 -48.89 12.52 -55.48
C SER A 790 -49.54 12.40 -54.09
N GLU A 791 -50.51 11.49 -53.91
CA GLU A 791 -51.11 11.19 -52.60
C GLU A 791 -50.06 10.68 -51.59
N ILE A 792 -49.19 9.76 -52.01
CA ILE A 792 -48.09 9.21 -51.19
C ILE A 792 -47.09 10.31 -50.82
N THR A 793 -46.73 11.18 -51.76
CA THR A 793 -45.82 12.30 -51.52
C THR A 793 -46.42 13.28 -50.52
N ASN A 794 -47.71 13.60 -50.65
CA ASN A 794 -48.42 14.45 -49.70
C ASN A 794 -48.55 13.81 -48.31
N TYR A 795 -48.77 12.49 -48.25
CA TYR A 795 -48.74 11.74 -46.99
C TYR A 795 -47.35 11.75 -46.34
N ASN A 796 -46.30 11.47 -47.12
CA ASN A 796 -44.92 11.46 -46.64
C ASN A 796 -44.48 12.86 -46.16
N LYS A 797 -44.85 13.93 -46.87
CA LYS A 797 -44.63 15.32 -46.43
C LYS A 797 -45.36 15.63 -45.11
N LYS A 798 -46.60 15.16 -44.94
CA LYS A 798 -47.34 15.30 -43.66
C LYS A 798 -46.65 14.55 -42.52
N ILE A 799 -46.22 13.32 -42.76
CA ILE A 799 -45.47 12.50 -41.79
C ILE A 799 -44.11 13.12 -41.47
N GLU A 800 -43.42 13.68 -42.45
CA GLU A 800 -42.15 14.37 -42.26
C GLU A 800 -42.33 15.64 -41.42
N LYS A 801 -43.35 16.45 -41.72
CA LYS A 801 -43.72 17.61 -40.90
C LYS A 801 -44.07 17.21 -39.46
N GLN A 802 -44.86 16.16 -39.27
CA GLN A 802 -45.19 15.64 -37.93
C GLN A 802 -43.95 15.11 -37.20
N ASN A 803 -43.00 14.49 -37.89
CA ASN A 803 -41.74 14.05 -37.28
C ASN A 803 -40.77 15.21 -37.00
N GLN A 804 -40.79 16.28 -37.80
CA GLN A 804 -40.07 17.53 -37.54
C GLN A 804 -40.65 18.29 -36.34
N GLU A 805 -41.97 18.25 -36.15
CA GLU A 805 -42.64 18.76 -34.95
C GLU A 805 -42.39 17.82 -33.74
N ASN A 806 -42.12 16.53 -33.98
CA ASN A 806 -41.77 15.55 -32.96
C ASN A 806 -40.28 15.52 -32.58
N VAL A 807 -39.63 16.69 -32.49
CA VAL A 807 -38.24 16.80 -32.06
C VAL A 807 -38.17 16.98 -30.53
N LEU A 808 -37.21 16.33 -29.87
CA LEU A 808 -36.85 16.56 -28.46
C LEU A 808 -36.14 17.91 -28.35
N GLN A 809 -36.64 18.80 -27.52
CA GLN A 809 -35.94 20.03 -27.15
C GLN A 809 -35.02 19.73 -25.98
N PHE A 810 -33.76 20.18 -26.08
CA PHE A 810 -32.79 20.07 -25.00
C PHE A 810 -32.60 21.45 -24.39
N PHE A 811 -32.62 21.49 -23.06
CA PHE A 811 -32.30 22.70 -22.31
C PHE A 811 -30.85 22.62 -21.85
N GLU A 812 -30.12 23.72 -22.03
CA GLU A 812 -28.83 23.92 -21.39
C GLU A 812 -29.10 24.71 -20.10
N GLU A 813 -28.67 24.16 -18.96
CA GLU A 813 -28.53 24.94 -17.74
C GLU A 813 -27.15 25.62 -17.83
N ASP A 814 -27.13 26.95 -17.72
CA ASP A 814 -25.90 27.75 -17.53
C ASP A 814 -25.24 27.43 -16.19
#